data_AF-A0AAE0C232-F1
#
_entry.id   AF-A0AAE0C232-F1
#
_cell.length_a   1.000
_cell.length_b   1.000
_cell.length_c   1.000
_cell.angle_alpha   90.00
_cell.angle_beta   90.00
_cell.angle_gamma   90.00
#
_symmetry.space_group_name_H-M   'P 1'
#
loop_
_entity.id
_entity.type
_entity.pdbx_description
1 polymer ?
#
loop_
_entity_poly.entity_id
_entity_poly.type
_entity_poly.pdbx_seq_one_letter_code
_entity_poly.pdbx_strand_id
1 'polypeptide(L)'
;MGQSDARVIHAEMTDELESSWRAWHALPQAVLRESPDGTPVRTLLLRWRTETLQARVAVEEYLRSNLEHLPEADWRASGLRFRRLANDFPAAASRIELARMAWDLPLVAMHNPLLSAAAQGQLQEAIRTWLQLCVLEDKLQRLLVFEAAGAMSESVMVRELQTKRTWEPAEHPEWLGFEAEGRLQIRPAQYAVAQHLIDHPHAVVQLNMGEGKTRVILPMLALHHFSKQRQRRDAGEQQQGATLRMYFLSALIHEAYDFLHRHLCGSSAFNLRLFLLPFDRDVDLKEADARALCCTVEHCREIGGVLVMAPEHRLSLQLKRLELTVQQHAAPSHDEGTAGDAKEGLAERSAVRNQLAAMEALPVIDLFDESDELMRHKYQLVYALGTPMALPSGPTRWGAAHALLLMIHRNPLQIAGILAKQGVCKRRETPAVVTAGCRATVDEHGDPGGGSSFPRYKEAFPELRLLDGKHLPQAVDALSEAAIRELLARPPDRFWWLSRVSSAVTERIVPFVSDATCEDAGLRELLERDEYMEDLLALRGLLAHGVLWHCLMLRHRVEYGIDRGETKRKQLAVPFRASDTPSHRSEFGHPDCAIILTSLAYYFDGLSYLEMQTALKTLLALGDNSQRAIYNKWFALSEDRMRETDRIALNKVEKIDISNSCQQELMWQYYRCNVETINFWLSNCVLPIETMQYPQRLIANAWHLADNAAKRAGGFSGTNDNHRLLPLQCVVVD
;
A
#
# COMPACT_ATOMS: atom_id res chain seq x y z
N MET A 1 -12.46 18.16 12.69
CA MET A 1 -12.69 17.41 13.94
C MET A 1 -11.81 18.01 15.02
N GLY A 2 -12.40 18.40 16.15
CA GLY A 2 -11.63 18.97 17.27
C GLY A 2 -10.84 17.87 17.99
N GLN A 3 -9.76 18.24 18.69
CA GLN A 3 -8.97 17.30 19.51
C GLN A 3 -9.81 16.55 20.58
N SER A 4 -10.99 17.07 20.94
CA SER A 4 -11.95 16.40 21.83
C SER A 4 -12.52 15.12 21.21
N ASP A 5 -12.97 15.19 19.96
CA ASP A 5 -13.69 14.09 19.29
C ASP A 5 -12.74 12.93 19.01
N ALA A 6 -11.49 13.23 18.63
CA ALA A 6 -10.45 12.23 18.42
C ALA A 6 -10.12 11.43 19.70
N ARG A 7 -10.18 12.06 20.88
CA ARG A 7 -9.95 11.36 22.16
C ARG A 7 -11.12 10.46 22.56
N VAL A 8 -12.34 10.87 22.27
CA VAL A 8 -13.54 10.04 22.51
C VAL A 8 -13.49 8.79 21.63
N ILE A 9 -13.22 8.96 20.34
CA ILE A 9 -13.09 7.84 19.40
C ILE A 9 -11.99 6.86 19.85
N HIS A 10 -10.83 7.37 20.27
CA HIS A 10 -9.75 6.51 20.76
C HIS A 10 -10.16 5.73 22.02
N ALA A 11 -10.86 6.35 22.96
CA ALA A 11 -11.31 5.68 24.18
C ALA A 11 -12.31 4.56 23.86
N GLU A 12 -13.29 4.84 22.98
CA GLU A 12 -14.27 3.84 22.53
C GLU A 12 -13.59 2.65 21.84
N MET A 13 -12.59 2.89 20.99
CA MET A 13 -11.85 1.81 20.33
C MET A 13 -11.07 0.94 21.33
N THR A 14 -10.48 1.54 22.37
CA THR A 14 -9.78 0.76 23.40
C THR A 14 -10.73 -0.07 24.25
N ASP A 15 -11.92 0.47 24.58
CA ASP A 15 -12.93 -0.24 25.36
C ASP A 15 -13.50 -1.44 24.57
N GLU A 16 -13.72 -1.25 23.26
CA GLU A 16 -14.16 -2.29 22.33
C GLU A 16 -13.15 -3.45 22.25
N LEU A 17 -11.86 -3.14 22.07
CA LEU A 17 -10.77 -4.12 22.07
C LEU A 17 -10.69 -4.89 23.40
N GLU A 18 -10.84 -4.21 24.53
CA GLU A 18 -10.84 -4.87 25.84
C GLU A 18 -12.05 -5.82 25.99
N SER A 19 -13.22 -5.41 25.52
CA SER A 19 -14.43 -6.24 25.56
C SER A 19 -14.28 -7.51 24.72
N SER A 20 -13.74 -7.40 23.50
CA SER A 20 -13.47 -8.51 22.59
C SER A 20 -12.41 -9.46 23.17
N TRP A 21 -11.34 -8.91 23.75
CA TRP A 21 -10.30 -9.71 24.42
C TRP A 21 -10.86 -10.52 25.59
N ARG A 22 -11.70 -9.90 26.44
CA ARG A 22 -12.35 -10.58 27.57
C ARG A 22 -13.32 -11.66 27.08
N ALA A 23 -14.10 -11.39 26.04
CA ALA A 23 -15.01 -12.36 25.44
C ALA A 23 -14.26 -13.60 24.92
N TRP A 24 -13.13 -13.39 24.23
CA TRP A 24 -12.30 -14.49 23.74
C TRP A 24 -11.70 -15.33 24.87
N HIS A 25 -11.20 -14.70 25.94
CA HIS A 25 -10.64 -15.40 27.10
C HIS A 25 -11.70 -16.10 27.97
N ALA A 26 -12.97 -15.70 27.86
CA ALA A 26 -14.08 -16.34 28.55
C ALA A 26 -14.57 -17.63 27.84
N LEU A 27 -14.12 -17.89 26.60
CA LEU A 27 -14.52 -19.10 25.87
C LEU A 27 -13.91 -20.36 26.53
N PRO A 28 -14.71 -21.40 26.79
CA PRO A 28 -14.23 -22.62 27.43
C PRO A 28 -13.20 -23.34 26.54
N GLN A 29 -11.99 -23.56 27.07
CA GLN A 29 -10.98 -24.36 26.41
C GLN A 29 -11.30 -25.85 26.55
N ALA A 30 -11.46 -26.55 25.43
CA ALA A 30 -11.62 -27.99 25.45
C ALA A 30 -10.28 -28.67 25.75
N VAL A 31 -10.30 -29.61 26.68
CA VAL A 31 -9.13 -30.40 27.09
C VAL A 31 -9.43 -31.86 26.75
N LEU A 32 -8.43 -32.58 26.23
CA LEU A 32 -8.55 -34.02 26.02
C LEU A 32 -8.68 -34.71 27.37
N ARG A 33 -9.62 -35.65 27.46
CA ARG A 33 -9.77 -36.52 28.62
C ARG A 33 -9.59 -37.97 28.18
N GLU A 34 -9.20 -38.81 29.13
CA GLU A 34 -9.14 -40.25 28.91
C GLU A 34 -10.52 -40.79 28.50
N SER A 35 -10.52 -41.81 27.63
CA SER A 35 -11.75 -42.48 27.22
C SER A 35 -12.47 -43.04 28.46
N PRO A 36 -13.82 -42.91 28.55
CA PRO A 36 -14.59 -43.47 29.66
C PRO A 36 -14.36 -44.98 29.86
N ASP A 37 -13.98 -45.69 28.79
CA ASP A 37 -13.74 -47.14 28.78
C ASP A 37 -12.24 -47.50 28.90
N GLY A 38 -11.35 -46.52 29.15
CA GLY A 38 -9.90 -46.71 29.25
C GLY A 38 -9.21 -47.13 27.94
N THR A 39 -9.95 -47.17 26.82
CA THR A 39 -9.39 -47.56 25.52
C THR A 39 -8.44 -46.46 25.01
N PRO A 40 -7.21 -46.80 24.58
CA PRO A 40 -6.28 -45.81 24.05
C PRO A 40 -6.83 -45.17 22.78
N VAL A 41 -6.68 -43.83 22.67
CA VAL A 41 -7.20 -43.02 21.56
C VAL A 41 -6.75 -43.55 20.20
N ARG A 42 -5.49 -44.00 20.09
CA ARG A 42 -4.93 -44.60 18.88
C ARG A 42 -5.72 -45.81 18.39
N THR A 43 -6.16 -46.69 19.29
CA THR A 43 -6.92 -47.89 18.92
C THR A 43 -8.30 -47.53 18.38
N LEU A 44 -8.95 -46.53 18.98
CA LEU A 44 -10.22 -46.00 18.47
C LEU A 44 -10.06 -45.38 17.08
N LEU A 45 -9.04 -44.54 16.87
CA LEU A 45 -8.76 -43.92 15.58
C LEU A 45 -8.44 -44.96 14.49
N LEU A 46 -7.65 -45.99 14.80
CA LEU A 46 -7.35 -47.08 13.86
C LEU A 46 -8.60 -47.90 13.50
N ARG A 47 -9.45 -48.19 14.49
CA ARG A 47 -10.72 -48.86 14.26
C ARG A 47 -11.63 -48.05 13.33
N TRP A 48 -11.90 -46.79 13.66
CA TRP A 48 -12.74 -45.92 12.82
C TRP A 48 -12.17 -45.73 11.42
N ARG A 49 -10.85 -45.65 11.27
CA ARG A 49 -10.21 -45.58 9.96
C ARG A 49 -10.46 -46.84 9.14
N THR A 50 -10.40 -48.01 9.78
CA THR A 50 -10.62 -49.30 9.11
C THR A 50 -12.08 -49.46 8.68
N GLU A 51 -13.03 -49.11 9.56
CA GLU A 51 -14.47 -49.08 9.26
C GLU A 51 -14.77 -48.09 8.11
N THR A 52 -14.18 -46.89 8.15
CA THR A 52 -14.34 -45.87 7.09
C THR A 52 -13.77 -46.34 5.76
N LEU A 53 -12.59 -46.98 5.76
CA LEU A 53 -11.96 -47.53 4.56
C LEU A 53 -12.84 -48.62 3.92
N GLN A 54 -13.39 -49.53 4.72
CA GLN A 54 -14.29 -50.59 4.23
C GLN A 54 -15.55 -50.00 3.62
N ALA A 55 -16.17 -49.02 4.29
CA ALA A 55 -17.33 -48.30 3.74
C ALA A 55 -16.98 -47.58 2.44
N ARG A 56 -15.84 -46.89 2.36
CA ARG A 56 -15.39 -46.19 1.14
C ARG A 56 -15.24 -47.16 -0.03
N VAL A 57 -14.58 -48.29 0.19
CA VAL A 57 -14.37 -49.32 -0.85
C VAL A 57 -15.69 -49.90 -1.34
N ALA A 58 -16.64 -50.17 -0.43
CA ALA A 58 -17.97 -50.66 -0.79
C ALA A 58 -18.74 -49.66 -1.67
N VAL A 59 -18.68 -48.36 -1.34
CA VAL A 59 -19.30 -47.32 -2.16
C VAL A 59 -18.56 -47.15 -3.50
N GLU A 60 -17.23 -47.24 -3.54
CA GLU A 60 -16.47 -47.21 -4.80
C GLU A 60 -16.85 -48.35 -5.74
N GLU A 61 -17.05 -49.55 -5.20
CA GLU A 61 -17.50 -50.72 -5.97
C GLU A 61 -18.94 -50.56 -6.47
N TYR A 62 -19.82 -50.01 -5.64
CA TYR A 62 -21.18 -49.65 -6.06
C TYR A 62 -21.17 -48.60 -7.18
N LEU A 63 -20.39 -47.52 -7.06
CA LEU A 63 -20.29 -46.48 -8.09
C LEU A 63 -19.73 -47.03 -9.40
N ARG A 64 -18.64 -47.79 -9.33
CA ARG A 64 -18.00 -48.40 -10.50
C ARG A 64 -18.94 -49.36 -11.20
N SER A 65 -19.56 -50.28 -10.47
CA SER A 65 -20.49 -51.26 -11.04
C SER A 65 -21.63 -50.56 -11.76
N ASN A 66 -22.28 -49.55 -11.16
CA ASN A 66 -23.43 -48.88 -11.79
C ASN A 66 -23.06 -47.93 -12.95
N LEU A 67 -21.90 -47.25 -12.89
CA LEU A 67 -21.45 -46.38 -13.99
C LEU A 67 -20.94 -47.19 -15.19
N GLU A 68 -20.31 -48.34 -14.94
CA GLU A 68 -19.75 -49.19 -15.99
C GLU A 68 -20.75 -50.22 -16.53
N HIS A 69 -21.81 -50.55 -15.76
CA HIS A 69 -22.81 -51.54 -16.14
C HIS A 69 -23.53 -51.16 -17.44
N LEU A 70 -23.46 -52.07 -18.40
CA LEU A 70 -24.13 -52.00 -19.69
C LEU A 70 -24.91 -53.30 -19.89
N PRO A 71 -26.25 -53.26 -20.01
CA PRO A 71 -27.07 -54.47 -20.17
C PRO A 71 -26.68 -55.25 -21.44
N GLU A 72 -26.61 -56.58 -21.36
CA GLU A 72 -26.16 -57.44 -22.48
C GLU A 72 -27.16 -57.51 -23.64
N ALA A 73 -28.45 -57.41 -23.35
CA ALA A 73 -29.52 -57.58 -24.33
C ALA A 73 -29.96 -56.26 -25.01
N ASP A 74 -29.37 -55.12 -24.67
CA ASP A 74 -29.71 -53.82 -25.27
C ASP A 74 -28.76 -53.47 -26.42
N TRP A 75 -29.31 -53.22 -27.61
CA TRP A 75 -28.55 -52.81 -28.78
C TRP A 75 -27.82 -51.48 -28.57
N ARG A 76 -28.37 -50.57 -27.75
CA ARG A 76 -27.73 -49.29 -27.38
C ARG A 76 -26.47 -49.54 -26.55
N ALA A 77 -26.53 -50.51 -25.65
CA ALA A 77 -25.40 -50.93 -24.83
C ALA A 77 -24.30 -51.57 -25.69
N SER A 78 -24.66 -52.36 -26.72
CA SER A 78 -23.67 -52.87 -27.69
C SER A 78 -22.93 -51.74 -28.41
N GLY A 79 -23.63 -50.70 -28.85
CA GLY A 79 -23.02 -49.51 -29.47
C GLY A 79 -22.07 -48.77 -28.53
N LEU A 80 -22.46 -48.57 -27.28
CA LEU A 80 -21.61 -47.96 -26.24
C LEU A 80 -20.35 -48.79 -25.95
N ARG A 81 -20.45 -50.12 -25.92
CA ARG A 81 -19.29 -51.02 -25.75
C ARG A 81 -18.28 -50.83 -26.88
N PHE A 82 -18.74 -50.77 -28.14
CA PHE A 82 -17.86 -50.50 -29.29
C PHE A 82 -17.19 -49.13 -29.21
N ARG A 83 -17.93 -48.08 -28.80
CA ARG A 83 -17.34 -46.74 -28.62
C ARG A 83 -16.30 -46.69 -27.50
N ARG A 84 -16.54 -47.37 -26.38
CA ARG A 84 -15.55 -47.52 -25.29
C ARG A 84 -14.29 -48.25 -25.79
N LEU A 85 -14.43 -49.32 -26.56
CA LEU A 85 -13.30 -50.04 -27.16
C LEU A 85 -12.52 -49.19 -28.18
N ALA A 86 -13.22 -48.34 -28.93
CA ALA A 86 -12.62 -47.40 -29.88
C ALA A 86 -12.02 -46.15 -29.19
N ASN A 87 -12.09 -46.07 -27.85
CA ASN A 87 -11.70 -44.91 -27.05
C ASN A 87 -12.45 -43.61 -27.43
N ASP A 88 -13.63 -43.75 -28.04
CA ASP A 88 -14.56 -42.69 -28.42
C ASP A 88 -15.53 -42.33 -27.28
N PHE A 89 -15.49 -43.11 -26.18
CA PHE A 89 -16.33 -42.90 -25.01
C PHE A 89 -15.60 -43.33 -23.73
N PRO A 90 -15.73 -42.60 -22.61
CA PRO A 90 -14.98 -42.91 -21.39
C PRO A 90 -15.37 -44.30 -20.85
N ALA A 91 -14.34 -45.14 -20.63
CA ALA A 91 -14.52 -46.52 -20.20
C ALA A 91 -14.65 -46.65 -18.68
N ALA A 92 -13.94 -45.83 -17.92
CA ALA A 92 -13.96 -45.80 -16.45
C ALA A 92 -13.90 -44.35 -15.96
N ALA A 93 -14.67 -44.03 -14.94
CA ALA A 93 -14.62 -42.71 -14.30
C ALA A 93 -13.41 -42.63 -13.36
N SER A 94 -12.53 -41.68 -13.61
CA SER A 94 -11.47 -41.33 -12.68
C SER A 94 -12.05 -40.76 -11.38
N ARG A 95 -11.29 -40.83 -10.27
CA ARG A 95 -11.70 -40.25 -8.99
C ARG A 95 -12.04 -38.76 -9.08
N ILE A 96 -11.37 -38.04 -9.98
CA ILE A 96 -11.62 -36.62 -10.18
C ILE A 96 -12.92 -36.41 -10.94
N GLU A 97 -13.20 -37.20 -11.98
CA GLU A 97 -14.49 -37.16 -12.67
C GLU A 97 -15.65 -37.52 -11.74
N LEU A 98 -15.47 -38.47 -10.82
CA LEU A 98 -16.44 -38.75 -9.77
C LEU A 98 -16.68 -37.52 -8.87
N ALA A 99 -15.62 -36.81 -8.47
CA ALA A 99 -15.76 -35.57 -7.70
C ALA A 99 -16.52 -34.48 -8.48
N ARG A 100 -16.34 -34.38 -9.81
CA ARG A 100 -17.11 -33.46 -10.66
C ARG A 100 -18.59 -33.82 -10.71
N MET A 101 -18.89 -35.10 -10.87
CA MET A 101 -20.26 -35.60 -10.96
C MET A 101 -21.09 -35.28 -9.70
N ALA A 102 -20.43 -35.04 -8.55
CA ALA A 102 -21.10 -34.63 -7.32
C ALA A 102 -21.89 -33.32 -7.49
N TRP A 103 -21.39 -32.40 -8.32
CA TRP A 103 -21.98 -31.07 -8.56
C TRP A 103 -22.43 -30.84 -10.02
N ASP A 104 -22.01 -31.67 -10.98
CA ASP A 104 -22.35 -31.60 -12.41
C ASP A 104 -23.11 -32.86 -12.86
N LEU A 105 -24.42 -32.90 -12.62
CA LEU A 105 -25.29 -34.05 -12.94
C LEU A 105 -25.25 -34.47 -14.42
N PRO A 106 -25.19 -33.55 -15.42
CA PRO A 106 -25.02 -33.92 -16.82
C PRO A 106 -23.81 -34.84 -17.11
N LEU A 107 -22.73 -34.76 -16.32
CA LEU A 107 -21.58 -35.66 -16.49
C LEU A 107 -21.92 -37.12 -16.19
N VAL A 108 -22.83 -37.38 -15.26
CA VAL A 108 -23.29 -38.75 -14.96
C VAL A 108 -23.98 -39.34 -16.20
N ALA A 109 -24.85 -38.55 -16.85
CA ALA A 109 -25.51 -38.95 -18.09
C ALA A 109 -24.52 -39.12 -19.25
N MET A 110 -23.45 -38.31 -19.30
CA MET A 110 -22.38 -38.48 -20.29
C MET A 110 -21.55 -39.75 -20.09
N HIS A 111 -21.37 -40.25 -18.87
CA HIS A 111 -20.64 -41.52 -18.64
C HIS A 111 -21.52 -42.76 -18.83
N ASN A 112 -22.82 -42.66 -18.56
CA ASN A 112 -23.77 -43.73 -18.85
C ASN A 112 -25.15 -43.16 -19.23
N PRO A 113 -25.43 -42.98 -20.53
CA PRO A 113 -26.69 -42.38 -21.00
C PRO A 113 -27.89 -43.34 -20.90
N LEU A 114 -27.66 -44.60 -20.50
CA LEU A 114 -28.72 -45.59 -20.29
C LEU A 114 -29.36 -45.47 -18.89
N LEU A 115 -28.77 -44.68 -17.99
CA LEU A 115 -29.30 -44.46 -16.65
C LEU A 115 -30.58 -43.61 -16.70
N SER A 116 -31.60 -44.03 -15.97
CA SER A 116 -32.80 -43.20 -15.74
C SER A 116 -32.45 -41.98 -14.88
N ALA A 117 -33.25 -40.91 -14.97
CA ALA A 117 -33.05 -39.71 -14.14
C ALA A 117 -33.03 -40.02 -12.63
N ALA A 118 -33.85 -40.98 -12.18
CA ALA A 118 -33.86 -41.44 -10.79
C ALA A 118 -32.56 -42.16 -10.40
N ALA A 119 -32.02 -43.01 -11.28
CA ALA A 119 -30.75 -43.69 -11.05
C ALA A 119 -29.56 -42.72 -11.06
N GLN A 120 -29.61 -41.67 -11.90
CA GLN A 120 -28.61 -40.60 -11.91
C GLN A 120 -28.60 -39.84 -10.58
N GLY A 121 -29.77 -39.52 -10.02
CA GLY A 121 -29.89 -38.89 -8.69
C GLY A 121 -29.32 -39.76 -7.57
N GLN A 122 -29.66 -41.05 -7.55
CA GLN A 122 -29.12 -42.01 -6.57
C GLN A 122 -27.60 -42.15 -6.67
N LEU A 123 -27.05 -42.17 -7.89
CA LEU A 123 -25.61 -42.18 -8.10
C LEU A 123 -24.96 -40.90 -7.59
N GLN A 124 -25.57 -39.74 -7.82
CA GLN A 124 -25.06 -38.48 -7.30
C GLN A 124 -25.02 -38.46 -5.76
N GLU A 125 -26.05 -38.97 -5.08
CA GLU A 125 -26.06 -39.14 -3.63
C GLU A 125 -24.98 -40.11 -3.14
N ALA A 126 -24.78 -41.23 -3.84
CA ALA A 126 -23.72 -42.18 -3.54
C ALA A 126 -22.33 -41.56 -3.73
N ILE A 127 -22.12 -40.72 -4.75
CA ILE A 127 -20.88 -39.96 -4.97
C ILE A 127 -20.64 -38.97 -3.83
N ARG A 128 -21.66 -38.24 -3.38
CA ARG A 128 -21.55 -37.35 -2.20
C ARG A 128 -21.20 -38.13 -0.95
N THR A 129 -21.77 -39.31 -0.75
CA THR A 129 -21.42 -40.20 0.37
C THR A 129 -19.96 -40.67 0.27
N TRP A 130 -19.51 -41.06 -0.92
CA TRP A 130 -18.12 -41.43 -1.17
C TRP A 130 -17.14 -40.29 -0.84
N LEU A 131 -17.42 -39.06 -1.29
CA LEU A 131 -16.59 -37.89 -0.98
C LEU A 131 -16.54 -37.61 0.53
N GLN A 132 -17.66 -37.74 1.24
CA GLN A 132 -17.69 -37.59 2.70
C GLN A 132 -16.81 -38.64 3.41
N LEU A 133 -16.81 -39.89 2.92
CA LEU A 133 -15.94 -40.94 3.44
C LEU A 133 -14.45 -40.66 3.15
N CYS A 134 -14.11 -40.10 1.98
CA CYS A 134 -12.75 -39.65 1.68
C CYS A 134 -12.27 -38.58 2.68
N VAL A 135 -13.10 -37.54 2.92
CA VAL A 135 -12.77 -36.47 3.88
C VAL A 135 -12.62 -37.02 5.30
N LEU A 136 -13.48 -37.97 5.70
CA LEU A 136 -13.40 -38.61 7.01
C LEU A 136 -12.14 -39.45 7.16
N GLU A 137 -11.75 -40.21 6.14
CA GLU A 137 -10.51 -40.99 6.14
C GLU A 137 -9.29 -40.08 6.27
N ASP A 138 -9.23 -38.99 5.51
CA ASP A 138 -8.15 -38.01 5.60
C ASP A 138 -8.09 -37.35 6.98
N LYS A 139 -9.25 -37.03 7.58
CA LYS A 139 -9.32 -36.53 8.96
C LYS A 139 -8.75 -37.51 9.96
N LEU A 140 -9.16 -38.78 9.89
CA LEU A 140 -8.66 -39.82 10.79
C LEU A 140 -7.16 -40.04 10.61
N GLN A 141 -6.65 -39.94 9.38
CA GLN A 141 -5.23 -39.99 9.09
C GLN A 141 -4.47 -38.81 9.73
N ARG A 142 -4.98 -37.57 9.64
CA ARG A 142 -4.39 -36.40 10.31
C ARG A 142 -4.37 -36.56 11.84
N LEU A 143 -5.48 -37.04 12.43
CA LEU A 143 -5.57 -37.29 13.87
C LEU A 143 -4.56 -38.35 14.34
N LEU A 144 -4.33 -39.41 13.57
CA LEU A 144 -3.29 -40.40 13.86
C LEU A 144 -1.88 -39.81 13.83
N VAL A 145 -1.61 -38.88 12.89
CA VAL A 145 -0.32 -38.17 12.82
C VAL A 145 -0.12 -37.27 14.03
N PHE A 146 -1.15 -36.53 14.46
CA PHE A 146 -1.09 -35.67 15.64
C PHE A 146 -0.93 -36.46 16.94
N GLU A 147 -1.61 -37.60 17.07
CA GLU A 147 -1.46 -38.51 18.22
C GLU A 147 -0.03 -39.05 18.32
N ALA A 148 0.57 -39.45 17.20
CA ALA A 148 1.95 -39.92 17.16
C ALA A 148 2.98 -38.83 17.52
N ALA A 149 2.65 -37.55 17.30
CA ALA A 149 3.51 -36.41 17.63
C ALA A 149 3.46 -36.01 19.12
N GLY A 150 2.50 -36.54 19.90
CA GLY A 150 2.40 -36.33 21.34
C GLY A 150 2.08 -34.89 21.77
N ALA A 151 2.62 -34.48 22.93
CA ALA A 151 2.24 -33.24 23.64
C ALA A 151 2.39 -31.94 22.84
N MET A 152 3.25 -31.91 21.82
CA MET A 152 3.43 -30.72 20.97
C MET A 152 2.25 -30.46 20.03
N SER A 153 1.36 -31.43 19.82
CA SER A 153 0.24 -31.35 18.86
C SER A 153 -1.15 -31.41 19.52
N GLU A 154 -1.22 -31.45 20.86
CA GLU A 154 -2.49 -31.67 21.57
C GLU A 154 -3.54 -30.59 21.26
N SER A 155 -3.13 -29.32 21.22
CA SER A 155 -4.02 -28.19 20.88
C SER A 155 -4.56 -28.25 19.44
N VAL A 156 -3.74 -28.73 18.49
CA VAL A 156 -4.13 -28.91 17.09
C VAL A 156 -5.08 -30.09 16.95
N MET A 157 -4.83 -31.18 17.69
CA MET A 157 -5.70 -32.34 17.74
C MET A 157 -7.09 -31.99 18.29
N VAL A 158 -7.17 -31.20 19.36
CA VAL A 158 -8.44 -30.71 19.91
C VAL A 158 -9.21 -29.91 18.86
N ARG A 159 -8.55 -28.98 18.16
CA ARG A 159 -9.17 -28.19 17.09
C ARG A 159 -9.70 -29.07 15.96
N GLU A 160 -8.95 -30.08 15.55
CA GLU A 160 -9.35 -31.03 14.50
C GLU A 160 -10.57 -31.87 14.92
N LEU A 161 -10.61 -32.32 16.19
CA LEU A 161 -11.76 -33.05 16.75
C LEU A 161 -13.01 -32.18 16.89
N GLN A 162 -12.85 -30.91 17.25
CA GLN A 162 -13.94 -29.93 17.34
C GLN A 162 -14.50 -29.53 15.98
N THR A 163 -13.72 -29.69 14.91
CA THR A 163 -14.14 -29.36 13.54
C THR A 163 -15.21 -30.36 13.08
N LYS A 164 -16.49 -30.01 13.25
CA LYS A 164 -17.63 -30.78 12.75
C LYS A 164 -18.24 -30.06 11.56
N ARG A 165 -18.73 -30.82 10.58
CA ARG A 165 -19.44 -30.23 9.44
C ARG A 165 -20.78 -29.68 9.93
N THR A 166 -21.05 -28.41 9.64
CA THR A 166 -22.29 -27.70 10.03
C THR A 166 -23.17 -27.31 8.85
N TRP A 167 -22.71 -27.59 7.63
CA TRP A 167 -23.38 -27.29 6.37
C TRP A 167 -23.78 -28.58 5.65
N GLU A 168 -24.82 -28.51 4.83
CA GLU A 168 -25.36 -29.69 4.15
C GLU A 168 -24.62 -29.98 2.83
N PRO A 169 -24.05 -31.19 2.64
CA PRO A 169 -23.33 -31.53 1.42
C PRO A 169 -24.16 -31.49 0.12
N ALA A 170 -25.48 -31.55 0.24
CA ALA A 170 -26.40 -31.44 -0.89
C ALA A 170 -26.56 -30.00 -1.40
N GLU A 171 -26.44 -28.99 -0.52
CA GLU A 171 -26.55 -27.58 -0.88
C GLU A 171 -25.27 -27.03 -1.51
N HIS A 172 -24.11 -27.56 -1.06
CA HIS A 172 -22.79 -27.14 -1.50
C HIS A 172 -21.90 -28.33 -1.92
N PRO A 173 -22.27 -29.08 -2.96
CA PRO A 173 -21.48 -30.22 -3.42
C PRO A 173 -20.08 -29.80 -3.92
N GLU A 174 -19.92 -28.56 -4.40
CA GLU A 174 -18.64 -28.01 -4.81
C GLU A 174 -17.65 -27.88 -3.64
N TRP A 175 -18.12 -27.52 -2.44
CA TRP A 175 -17.27 -27.43 -1.25
C TRP A 175 -16.82 -28.81 -0.76
N LEU A 176 -17.69 -29.81 -0.91
CA LEU A 176 -17.33 -31.19 -0.57
C LEU A 176 -16.24 -31.75 -1.49
N GLY A 177 -16.32 -31.46 -2.79
CA GLY A 177 -15.25 -31.79 -3.73
C GLY A 177 -13.93 -31.12 -3.34
N PHE A 178 -13.99 -29.85 -2.92
CA PHE A 178 -12.83 -29.08 -2.50
C PHE A 178 -12.20 -29.64 -1.21
N GLU A 179 -13.01 -30.06 -0.24
CA GLU A 179 -12.53 -30.75 0.98
C GLU A 179 -11.75 -32.04 0.63
N ALA A 180 -12.34 -32.88 -0.23
CA ALA A 180 -11.79 -34.18 -0.60
C ALA A 180 -10.47 -34.05 -1.40
N GLU A 181 -10.41 -33.09 -2.34
CA GLU A 181 -9.19 -32.87 -3.13
C GLU A 181 -8.10 -32.16 -2.32
N GLY A 182 -8.48 -31.15 -1.54
CA GLY A 182 -7.57 -30.40 -0.68
C GLY A 182 -7.11 -31.16 0.56
N ARG A 183 -7.63 -32.37 0.80
CA ARG A 183 -7.40 -33.19 2.02
C ARG A 183 -7.58 -32.36 3.28
N LEU A 184 -8.63 -31.56 3.32
CA LEU A 184 -8.95 -30.63 4.40
C LEU A 184 -10.41 -30.78 4.81
N GLN A 185 -10.76 -30.24 5.97
CA GLN A 185 -12.15 -30.12 6.40
C GLN A 185 -12.44 -28.65 6.74
N ILE A 186 -13.52 -28.12 6.16
CA ILE A 186 -13.98 -26.75 6.37
C ILE A 186 -14.45 -26.60 7.82
N ARG A 187 -13.93 -25.59 8.51
CA ARG A 187 -14.27 -25.29 9.90
C ARG A 187 -15.65 -24.63 9.99
N PRO A 188 -16.40 -24.83 11.09
CA PRO A 188 -17.66 -24.13 11.34
C PRO A 188 -17.55 -22.60 11.20
N ALA A 189 -16.47 -22.01 11.73
CA ALA A 189 -16.21 -20.57 11.62
C ALA A 189 -16.01 -20.12 10.16
N GLN A 190 -15.25 -20.89 9.37
CA GLN A 190 -15.02 -20.58 7.95
C GLN A 190 -16.33 -20.65 7.15
N TYR A 191 -17.18 -21.63 7.44
CA TYR A 191 -18.51 -21.73 6.85
C TYR A 191 -19.42 -20.55 7.24
N ALA A 192 -19.50 -20.22 8.53
CA ALA A 192 -20.32 -19.11 9.01
C ALA A 192 -19.93 -17.78 8.33
N VAL A 193 -18.62 -17.55 8.17
CA VAL A 193 -18.11 -16.37 7.46
C VAL A 193 -18.42 -16.41 5.97
N ALA A 194 -18.21 -17.55 5.30
CA ALA A 194 -18.53 -17.69 3.88
C ALA A 194 -20.02 -17.44 3.62
N GLN A 195 -20.90 -18.01 4.45
CA GLN A 195 -22.34 -17.82 4.36
C GLN A 195 -22.71 -16.35 4.59
N HIS A 196 -22.13 -15.71 5.61
CA HIS A 196 -22.38 -14.31 5.89
C HIS A 196 -22.02 -13.40 4.71
N LEU A 197 -20.90 -13.64 4.03
CA LEU A 197 -20.48 -12.87 2.85
C LEU A 197 -21.30 -13.15 1.59
N ILE A 198 -21.85 -14.36 1.45
CA ILE A 198 -22.80 -14.69 0.39
C ILE A 198 -24.09 -13.87 0.58
N ASP A 199 -24.56 -13.76 1.82
CA ASP A 199 -25.79 -13.04 2.17
C ASP A 199 -25.57 -11.51 2.20
N HIS A 200 -24.39 -11.06 2.62
CA HIS A 200 -23.99 -9.65 2.74
C HIS A 200 -22.69 -9.36 1.96
N PRO A 201 -22.75 -9.16 0.63
CA PRO A 201 -21.56 -8.96 -0.21
C PRO A 201 -20.80 -7.64 0.02
N HIS A 202 -21.27 -6.81 0.95
CA HIS A 202 -20.69 -5.54 1.35
C HIS A 202 -20.05 -5.61 2.75
N ALA A 203 -20.08 -6.79 3.39
CA ALA A 203 -19.52 -6.97 4.71
C ALA A 203 -18.00 -7.19 4.65
N VAL A 204 -17.29 -6.61 5.61
CA VAL A 204 -15.88 -6.87 5.88
C VAL A 204 -15.82 -7.61 7.22
N VAL A 205 -15.37 -8.86 7.17
CA VAL A 205 -15.36 -9.75 8.34
C VAL A 205 -13.97 -9.83 8.94
N GLN A 206 -13.87 -9.68 10.26
CA GLN A 206 -12.59 -9.85 10.95
C GLN A 206 -12.27 -11.34 11.17
N LEU A 207 -11.06 -11.73 10.79
CA LEU A 207 -10.57 -13.09 11.02
C LEU A 207 -9.10 -13.05 11.45
N ASN A 208 -8.76 -13.87 12.43
CA ASN A 208 -7.38 -13.98 12.90
C ASN A 208 -6.44 -14.54 11.81
N MET A 209 -5.17 -14.15 11.88
CA MET A 209 -4.13 -14.67 10.99
C MET A 209 -4.04 -16.20 11.11
N GLY A 210 -4.00 -16.88 9.97
CA GLY A 210 -3.92 -18.35 9.92
C GLY A 210 -5.26 -19.09 9.99
N GLU A 211 -6.40 -18.40 10.04
CA GLU A 211 -7.74 -19.04 9.99
C GLU A 211 -8.17 -19.47 8.57
N GLY A 212 -7.31 -19.30 7.56
CA GLY A 212 -7.55 -19.81 6.21
C GLY A 212 -8.39 -18.90 5.31
N LYS A 213 -8.30 -17.58 5.48
CA LYS A 213 -8.98 -16.57 4.64
C LYS A 213 -8.74 -16.81 3.15
N THR A 214 -7.47 -16.73 2.73
CA THR A 214 -7.04 -16.87 1.34
C THR A 214 -7.14 -18.32 0.85
N ARG A 215 -6.86 -19.30 1.72
CA ARG A 215 -6.71 -20.71 1.32
C ARG A 215 -7.98 -21.56 1.41
N VAL A 216 -9.01 -21.10 2.13
CA VAL A 216 -10.25 -21.86 2.31
C VAL A 216 -11.46 -20.99 1.94
N ILE A 217 -11.61 -19.81 2.54
CA ILE A 217 -12.83 -19.00 2.38
C ILE A 217 -12.93 -18.42 0.96
N LEU A 218 -11.85 -17.85 0.42
CA LEU A 218 -11.85 -17.36 -0.97
C LEU A 218 -12.18 -18.47 -2.00
N PRO A 219 -11.56 -19.67 -1.94
CA PRO A 219 -12.00 -20.82 -2.73
C PRO A 219 -13.48 -21.16 -2.57
N MET A 220 -14.02 -21.17 -1.35
CA MET A 220 -15.43 -21.46 -1.10
C MET A 220 -16.35 -20.45 -1.83
N LEU A 221 -16.02 -19.15 -1.73
CA LEU A 221 -16.78 -18.09 -2.39
C LEU A 221 -16.66 -18.18 -3.92
N ALA A 222 -15.46 -18.42 -4.45
CA ALA A 222 -15.24 -18.62 -5.89
C ALA A 222 -16.07 -19.79 -6.44
N LEU A 223 -16.02 -20.94 -5.77
CA LEU A 223 -16.76 -22.14 -6.16
C LEU A 223 -18.27 -21.94 -6.07
N HIS A 224 -18.76 -21.26 -5.03
CA HIS A 224 -20.17 -20.94 -4.88
C HIS A 224 -20.69 -20.08 -6.04
N HIS A 225 -19.96 -19.00 -6.37
CA HIS A 225 -20.33 -18.11 -7.47
C HIS A 225 -20.26 -18.80 -8.83
N PHE A 226 -19.23 -19.63 -9.06
CA PHE A 226 -19.09 -20.42 -10.27
C PHE A 226 -20.24 -21.42 -10.46
N SER A 227 -20.56 -22.20 -9.41
CA SER A 227 -21.65 -23.17 -9.40
C SER A 227 -23.00 -22.50 -9.67
N LYS A 228 -23.32 -21.40 -8.97
CA LYS A 228 -24.57 -20.65 -9.19
C LYS A 228 -24.67 -20.03 -10.58
N GLN A 229 -23.59 -19.47 -11.12
CA GLN A 229 -23.63 -18.93 -12.48
C GLN A 229 -23.93 -20.02 -13.51
N ARG A 230 -23.33 -21.19 -13.35
CA ARG A 230 -23.57 -22.33 -14.23
C ARG A 230 -25.01 -22.84 -14.14
N GLN A 231 -25.55 -22.97 -12.93
CA GLN A 231 -26.96 -23.35 -12.72
C GLN A 231 -27.94 -22.38 -13.41
N ARG A 232 -27.69 -21.07 -13.32
CA ARG A 232 -28.50 -20.06 -14.01
C ARG A 232 -28.45 -20.20 -15.53
N ARG A 233 -27.26 -20.47 -16.06
CA ARG A 233 -27.05 -20.71 -17.49
C ARG A 233 -27.81 -21.95 -17.96
N ASP A 234 -27.72 -23.05 -17.21
CA ASP A 234 -28.40 -24.30 -17.54
C ASP A 234 -29.93 -24.16 -17.41
N ALA A 235 -30.41 -23.32 -16.48
CA ALA A 235 -31.82 -22.95 -16.35
C ALA A 235 -32.33 -21.99 -17.45
N GLY A 236 -31.44 -21.50 -18.34
CA GLY A 236 -31.80 -20.58 -19.42
C GLY A 236 -32.16 -19.17 -18.95
N GLU A 237 -31.72 -18.75 -17.76
CA GLU A 237 -31.96 -17.40 -17.26
C GLU A 237 -31.25 -16.36 -18.13
N GLN A 238 -31.98 -15.34 -18.58
CA GLN A 238 -31.42 -14.25 -19.40
C GLN A 238 -30.51 -13.31 -18.61
N GLN A 239 -30.64 -13.24 -17.28
CA GLN A 239 -29.82 -12.38 -16.43
C GLN A 239 -28.50 -13.07 -16.08
N GLN A 240 -27.43 -12.67 -16.75
CA GLN A 240 -26.08 -13.11 -16.42
C GLN A 240 -25.68 -12.67 -15.00
N GLY A 241 -25.03 -13.55 -14.25
CA GLY A 241 -24.53 -13.28 -12.90
C GLY A 241 -23.49 -12.15 -12.85
N ALA A 242 -23.18 -11.68 -11.64
CA ALA A 242 -22.10 -10.72 -11.42
C ALA A 242 -20.73 -11.40 -11.50
N THR A 243 -19.71 -10.69 -11.98
CA THR A 243 -18.33 -11.18 -12.05
C THR A 243 -17.63 -11.02 -10.70
N LEU A 244 -16.95 -12.07 -10.24
CA LEU A 244 -16.18 -12.02 -8.99
C LEU A 244 -14.79 -11.43 -9.24
N ARG A 245 -14.43 -10.37 -8.50
CA ARG A 245 -13.08 -9.79 -8.51
C ARG A 245 -12.45 -9.95 -7.14
N MET A 246 -11.28 -10.58 -7.10
CA MET A 246 -10.48 -10.77 -5.90
C MET A 246 -9.29 -9.82 -5.91
N TYR A 247 -9.14 -9.09 -4.81
CA TYR A 247 -8.07 -8.13 -4.60
C TYR A 247 -7.06 -8.66 -3.60
N PHE A 248 -5.79 -8.59 -4.00
CA PHE A 248 -4.66 -8.97 -3.16
C PHE A 248 -3.63 -7.84 -3.14
N LEU A 249 -2.83 -7.78 -2.07
CA LEU A 249 -1.64 -6.93 -2.05
C LEU A 249 -0.71 -7.34 -3.20
N SER A 250 -0.05 -6.38 -3.85
CA SER A 250 0.85 -6.65 -4.99
C SER A 250 1.99 -7.61 -4.64
N ALA A 251 2.38 -7.70 -3.36
CA ALA A 251 3.35 -8.67 -2.87
C ALA A 251 2.80 -10.10 -2.73
N LEU A 252 1.49 -10.27 -2.54
CA LEU A 252 0.82 -11.54 -2.26
C LEU A 252 0.06 -12.10 -3.48
N ILE A 253 -0.20 -11.29 -4.50
CA ILE A 253 -1.03 -11.67 -5.65
C ILE A 253 -0.52 -12.92 -6.38
N HIS A 254 0.79 -13.08 -6.54
CA HIS A 254 1.35 -14.24 -7.23
C HIS A 254 1.23 -15.53 -6.39
N GLU A 255 1.47 -15.46 -5.07
CA GLU A 255 1.27 -16.62 -4.19
C GLU A 255 -0.20 -17.04 -4.17
N ALA A 256 -1.11 -16.07 -4.04
CA ALA A 256 -2.54 -16.31 -4.06
C ALA A 256 -2.99 -16.89 -5.41
N TYR A 257 -2.52 -16.32 -6.52
CA TYR A 257 -2.82 -16.80 -7.86
C TYR A 257 -2.34 -18.24 -8.07
N ASP A 258 -1.09 -18.56 -7.72
CA ASP A 258 -0.54 -19.90 -7.87
C ASP A 258 -1.28 -20.93 -7.01
N PHE A 259 -1.70 -20.53 -5.81
CA PHE A 259 -2.52 -21.38 -4.95
C PHE A 259 -3.90 -21.63 -5.57
N LEU A 260 -4.63 -20.57 -5.93
CA LEU A 260 -5.96 -20.68 -6.52
C LEU A 260 -5.89 -21.43 -7.86
N HIS A 261 -4.88 -21.17 -8.68
CA HIS A 261 -4.67 -21.85 -9.95
C HIS A 261 -4.46 -23.35 -9.73
N ARG A 262 -3.63 -23.76 -8.78
CA ARG A 262 -3.41 -25.20 -8.49
C ARG A 262 -4.66 -25.90 -7.99
N HIS A 263 -5.45 -25.27 -7.12
CA HIS A 263 -6.57 -25.94 -6.43
C HIS A 263 -7.93 -25.75 -7.09
N LEU A 264 -8.11 -24.70 -7.92
CA LEU A 264 -9.39 -24.40 -8.59
C LEU A 264 -9.33 -24.58 -10.11
N CYS A 265 -8.20 -24.30 -10.75
CA CYS A 265 -8.02 -24.45 -12.20
C CYS A 265 -7.38 -25.79 -12.57
N GLY A 266 -6.26 -26.10 -11.92
CA GLY A 266 -5.43 -27.28 -12.14
C GLY A 266 -6.07 -28.55 -11.59
N SER A 267 -6.97 -28.39 -10.60
CA SER A 267 -7.96 -29.39 -10.29
C SER A 267 -8.87 -29.59 -11.51
N SER A 268 -8.82 -30.79 -12.10
CA SER A 268 -9.77 -31.15 -13.15
C SER A 268 -11.21 -31.29 -12.61
N ALA A 269 -11.43 -31.16 -11.30
CA ALA A 269 -12.72 -31.26 -10.64
C ALA A 269 -13.61 -30.01 -10.78
N PHE A 270 -13.01 -28.83 -11.01
CA PHE A 270 -13.76 -27.56 -11.05
C PHE A 270 -13.60 -26.83 -12.37
N ASN A 271 -12.42 -26.87 -13.00
CA ASN A 271 -12.10 -26.17 -14.25
C ASN A 271 -12.52 -24.68 -14.22
N LEU A 272 -12.45 -24.07 -13.04
CA LEU A 272 -12.69 -22.64 -12.85
C LEU A 272 -11.54 -21.89 -13.51
N ARG A 273 -11.83 -20.84 -14.30
CA ARG A 273 -10.78 -20.04 -14.95
C ARG A 273 -10.47 -18.79 -14.15
N LEU A 274 -9.19 -18.56 -13.89
CA LEU A 274 -8.68 -17.34 -13.29
C LEU A 274 -8.15 -16.41 -14.37
N PHE A 275 -8.49 -15.12 -14.27
CA PHE A 275 -8.04 -14.09 -15.19
C PHE A 275 -7.26 -13.05 -14.41
N LEU A 276 -5.99 -12.84 -14.78
CA LEU A 276 -5.19 -11.75 -14.25
C LEU A 276 -5.42 -10.52 -15.12
N LEU A 277 -5.72 -9.38 -14.51
CA LEU A 277 -5.86 -8.09 -15.20
C LEU A 277 -4.83 -7.08 -14.67
N PRO A 278 -3.54 -7.22 -15.01
CA PRO A 278 -2.54 -6.22 -14.70
C PRO A 278 -2.76 -4.99 -15.59
N PHE A 279 -2.66 -3.80 -14.99
CA PHE A 279 -2.79 -2.56 -15.73
C PHE A 279 -1.90 -1.48 -15.12
N ASP A 280 -1.06 -0.88 -15.96
CA ASP A 280 -0.17 0.21 -15.60
C ASP A 280 -0.54 1.47 -16.38
N ARG A 281 -0.21 2.63 -15.81
CA ARG A 281 -0.45 3.94 -16.42
C ARG A 281 0.14 4.08 -17.82
N ASP A 282 1.38 3.59 -17.96
CA ASP A 282 2.26 3.83 -19.10
C ASP A 282 1.85 3.02 -20.34
N VAL A 283 0.83 2.16 -20.22
CA VAL A 283 0.26 1.43 -21.36
C VAL A 283 -0.44 2.41 -22.30
N ASP A 284 0.02 2.43 -23.55
CA ASP A 284 -0.66 3.10 -24.66
C ASP A 284 -1.81 2.22 -25.15
N LEU A 285 -3.02 2.53 -24.70
CA LEU A 285 -4.23 1.76 -24.99
C LEU A 285 -4.84 2.21 -26.31
N LYS A 286 -4.79 1.33 -27.32
CA LYS A 286 -5.54 1.52 -28.58
C LYS A 286 -6.96 1.01 -28.45
N GLU A 287 -7.82 1.36 -29.40
CA GLU A 287 -9.22 0.89 -29.40
C GLU A 287 -9.30 -0.65 -29.43
N ALA A 288 -8.44 -1.30 -30.21
CA ALA A 288 -8.39 -2.76 -30.31
C ALA A 288 -8.05 -3.42 -28.97
N ASP A 289 -7.08 -2.85 -28.22
CA ASP A 289 -6.67 -3.36 -26.92
C ASP A 289 -7.78 -3.17 -25.88
N ALA A 290 -8.41 -1.99 -25.85
CA ALA A 290 -9.54 -1.71 -24.97
C ALA A 290 -10.72 -2.65 -25.23
N ARG A 291 -11.00 -2.94 -26.51
CA ARG A 291 -12.04 -3.90 -26.90
C ARG A 291 -11.66 -5.32 -26.46
N ALA A 292 -10.41 -5.74 -26.65
CA ALA A 292 -9.94 -7.06 -26.21
C ALA A 292 -10.04 -7.22 -24.69
N LEU A 293 -9.72 -6.17 -23.91
CA LEU A 293 -9.91 -6.17 -22.45
C LEU A 293 -11.39 -6.34 -22.08
N CYS A 294 -12.29 -5.59 -22.72
CA CYS A 294 -13.73 -5.71 -22.48
C CYS A 294 -14.24 -7.11 -22.81
N CYS A 295 -13.92 -7.63 -24.00
CA CYS A 295 -14.29 -8.99 -24.40
C CYS A 295 -13.73 -10.06 -23.45
N THR A 296 -12.54 -9.86 -22.88
CA THR A 296 -11.96 -10.79 -21.90
C THR A 296 -12.74 -10.81 -20.59
N VAL A 297 -13.16 -9.62 -20.10
CA VAL A 297 -13.97 -9.51 -18.87
C VAL A 297 -15.39 -10.05 -19.10
N GLU A 298 -15.98 -9.80 -20.27
CA GLU A 298 -17.27 -10.38 -20.66
C GLU A 298 -17.17 -11.90 -20.78
N HIS A 299 -16.14 -12.43 -21.43
CA HIS A 299 -15.91 -13.87 -21.51
C HIS A 299 -15.72 -14.49 -20.13
N CYS A 300 -14.96 -13.84 -19.24
CA CYS A 300 -14.82 -14.25 -17.84
C CYS A 300 -16.17 -14.32 -17.13
N ARG A 301 -17.04 -13.33 -17.37
CA ARG A 301 -18.42 -13.30 -16.84
C ARG A 301 -19.27 -14.45 -17.40
N GLU A 302 -19.17 -14.76 -18.68
CA GLU A 302 -19.98 -15.82 -19.32
C GLU A 302 -19.67 -17.21 -18.80
N ILE A 303 -18.40 -17.47 -18.45
CA ILE A 303 -17.95 -18.77 -17.97
C ILE A 303 -17.98 -18.92 -16.44
N GLY A 304 -18.30 -17.85 -15.71
CA GLY A 304 -18.20 -17.81 -14.24
C GLY A 304 -16.77 -17.82 -13.72
N GLY A 305 -15.83 -17.25 -14.47
CA GLY A 305 -14.45 -17.09 -14.05
C GLY A 305 -14.31 -16.06 -12.92
N VAL A 306 -13.10 -16.02 -12.36
CA VAL A 306 -12.73 -15.06 -11.31
C VAL A 306 -11.60 -14.17 -11.81
N LEU A 307 -11.77 -12.86 -11.62
CA LEU A 307 -10.74 -11.87 -11.91
C LEU A 307 -9.86 -11.68 -10.67
N VAL A 308 -8.55 -11.73 -10.87
CA VAL A 308 -7.54 -11.53 -9.83
C VAL A 308 -6.75 -10.27 -10.17
N MET A 309 -6.69 -9.31 -9.25
CA MET A 309 -6.00 -8.05 -9.49
C MET A 309 -5.47 -7.38 -8.22
N ALA A 310 -4.49 -6.50 -8.37
CA ALA A 310 -4.03 -5.62 -7.30
C ALA A 310 -4.84 -4.31 -7.31
N PRO A 311 -4.92 -3.58 -6.17
CA PRO A 311 -5.56 -2.27 -6.10
C PRO A 311 -5.03 -1.29 -7.16
N GLU A 312 -3.71 -1.32 -7.37
CA GLU A 312 -3.00 -0.46 -8.30
C GLU A 312 -3.52 -0.64 -9.72
N HIS A 313 -3.80 -1.88 -10.15
CA HIS A 313 -4.31 -2.16 -11.49
C HIS A 313 -5.71 -1.57 -11.69
N ARG A 314 -6.60 -1.77 -10.72
CA ARG A 314 -7.99 -1.27 -10.77
C ARG A 314 -8.07 0.24 -10.78
N LEU A 315 -7.31 0.88 -9.88
CA LEU A 315 -7.30 2.34 -9.77
C LEU A 315 -6.58 2.98 -10.96
N SER A 316 -5.51 2.35 -11.46
CA SER A 316 -4.79 2.82 -12.65
C SER A 316 -5.69 2.84 -13.88
N LEU A 317 -6.53 1.82 -14.04
CA LEU A 317 -7.52 1.73 -15.11
C LEU A 317 -8.58 2.84 -15.00
N GLN A 318 -9.09 3.08 -13.79
CA GLN A 318 -10.05 4.16 -13.53
C GLN A 318 -9.47 5.54 -13.83
N LEU A 319 -8.25 5.79 -13.35
CA LEU A 319 -7.53 7.04 -13.58
C LEU A 319 -7.21 7.24 -15.06
N LYS A 320 -6.89 6.17 -15.81
CA LYS A 320 -6.69 6.25 -17.26
C LYS A 320 -7.96 6.67 -17.99
N ARG A 321 -9.13 6.14 -17.60
CA ARG A 321 -10.41 6.58 -18.16
C ARG A 321 -10.70 8.06 -17.87
N LEU A 322 -10.42 8.51 -16.65
CA LEU A 322 -10.56 9.92 -16.26
C LEU A 322 -9.57 10.82 -17.01
N GLU A 323 -8.32 10.39 -17.18
CA GLU A 323 -7.30 11.08 -17.97
C GLU A 323 -7.77 11.29 -19.42
N LEU A 324 -8.30 10.25 -20.06
CA LEU A 324 -8.89 10.35 -21.41
C LEU A 324 -10.07 11.32 -21.45
N THR A 325 -10.87 11.38 -20.38
CA THR A 325 -12.01 12.30 -20.27
C THR A 325 -11.54 13.75 -20.17
N VAL A 326 -10.52 14.03 -19.35
CA VAL A 326 -9.96 15.38 -19.19
C VAL A 326 -9.29 15.84 -20.49
N GLN A 327 -8.52 14.98 -21.14
CA GLN A 327 -7.86 15.31 -22.41
C GLN A 327 -8.86 15.67 -23.53
N GLN A 328 -10.05 15.07 -23.54
CA GLN A 328 -11.11 15.42 -24.48
C GLN A 328 -11.69 16.82 -24.23
N HIS A 329 -11.89 17.19 -22.97
CA HIS A 329 -12.42 18.51 -22.61
C HIS A 329 -11.38 19.62 -22.80
N ALA A 330 -10.08 19.29 -22.70
CA ALA A 330 -8.98 20.22 -22.91
C ALA A 330 -8.63 20.47 -24.39
N ALA A 331 -9.18 19.67 -25.32
CA ALA A 331 -8.96 19.88 -26.74
C ALA A 331 -9.67 21.17 -27.20
N PRO A 332 -8.95 22.16 -27.79
CA PRO A 332 -9.57 23.41 -28.20
C PRO A 332 -10.64 23.16 -29.26
N SER A 333 -11.88 23.54 -28.94
CA SER A 333 -12.92 23.74 -29.94
C SER A 333 -12.50 24.94 -30.79
N HIS A 334 -12.20 24.71 -32.07
CA HIS A 334 -11.77 25.68 -33.09
C HIS A 334 -10.27 25.97 -33.16
N ASP A 335 -9.57 25.18 -33.98
CA ASP A 335 -8.61 25.74 -34.93
C ASP A 335 -8.73 24.97 -36.26
N GLU A 336 -9.21 25.69 -37.28
CA GLU A 336 -9.34 25.20 -38.65
C GLU A 336 -7.96 25.20 -39.32
N GLY A 337 -7.27 24.06 -39.39
CA GLY A 337 -6.04 23.99 -40.19
C GLY A 337 -5.24 22.68 -40.15
N THR A 338 -5.32 21.90 -39.08
CA THR A 338 -4.56 20.64 -38.91
C THR A 338 -5.51 19.45 -38.67
N ALA A 339 -6.32 19.14 -39.68
CA ALA A 339 -7.63 18.50 -39.49
C ALA A 339 -7.72 16.98 -39.77
N GLY A 340 -6.62 16.27 -40.06
CA GLY A 340 -6.63 14.81 -40.26
C GLY A 340 -6.31 14.05 -38.96
N ASP A 341 -5.02 14.00 -38.62
CA ASP A 341 -4.48 13.14 -37.57
C ASP A 341 -5.00 13.48 -36.15
N ALA A 342 -5.26 14.76 -35.86
CA ALA A 342 -5.77 15.19 -34.56
C ALA A 342 -7.24 14.79 -34.32
N LYS A 343 -8.05 14.70 -35.38
CA LYS A 343 -9.45 14.27 -35.30
C LYS A 343 -9.54 12.74 -35.15
N GLU A 344 -8.70 12.01 -35.86
CA GLU A 344 -8.61 10.54 -35.74
C GLU A 344 -8.17 10.13 -34.33
N GLY A 345 -7.13 10.78 -33.77
CA GLY A 345 -6.70 10.52 -32.40
C GLY A 345 -7.74 10.84 -31.32
N LEU A 346 -8.58 11.88 -31.53
CA LEU A 346 -9.66 12.21 -30.60
C LEU A 346 -10.80 11.18 -30.65
N ALA A 347 -11.16 10.70 -31.85
CA ALA A 347 -12.16 9.67 -32.05
C ALA A 347 -11.72 8.33 -31.42
N GLU A 348 -10.46 7.93 -31.63
CA GLU A 348 -9.89 6.72 -31.03
C GLU A 348 -9.90 6.79 -29.50
N ARG A 349 -9.44 7.91 -28.91
CA ARG A 349 -9.48 8.14 -27.46
C ARG A 349 -10.91 8.07 -26.89
N SER A 350 -11.89 8.56 -27.66
CA SER A 350 -13.30 8.46 -27.29
C SER A 350 -13.82 7.02 -27.30
N ALA A 351 -13.45 6.25 -28.32
CA ALA A 351 -13.78 4.84 -28.40
C ALA A 351 -13.18 4.06 -27.22
N VAL A 352 -11.89 4.25 -26.92
CA VAL A 352 -11.22 3.63 -25.77
C VAL A 352 -11.93 3.99 -24.46
N ARG A 353 -12.22 5.28 -24.23
CA ARG A 353 -12.93 5.74 -23.04
C ARG A 353 -14.30 5.06 -22.88
N ASN A 354 -15.07 4.95 -23.97
CA ASN A 354 -16.40 4.34 -23.94
C ASN A 354 -16.32 2.84 -23.65
N GLN A 355 -15.32 2.13 -24.19
CA GLN A 355 -15.06 0.72 -23.87
C GLN A 355 -14.73 0.54 -22.37
N LEU A 356 -13.80 1.33 -21.84
CA LEU A 356 -13.47 1.29 -20.41
C LEU A 356 -14.67 1.63 -19.51
N ALA A 357 -15.52 2.57 -19.93
CA ALA A 357 -16.75 2.90 -19.21
C ALA A 357 -17.76 1.74 -19.21
N ALA A 358 -17.94 1.06 -20.35
CA ALA A 358 -18.80 -0.11 -20.46
C ALA A 358 -18.31 -1.25 -19.56
N MET A 359 -17.00 -1.49 -19.52
CA MET A 359 -16.41 -2.50 -18.65
C MET A 359 -16.60 -2.22 -17.16
N GLU A 360 -16.44 -0.97 -16.72
CA GLU A 360 -16.68 -0.58 -15.33
C GLU A 360 -18.16 -0.62 -14.92
N ALA A 361 -19.08 -0.51 -15.88
CA ALA A 361 -20.52 -0.61 -15.64
C ALA A 361 -21.02 -2.04 -15.45
N LEU A 362 -20.17 -3.06 -15.69
CA LEU A 362 -20.55 -4.46 -15.49
C LEU A 362 -20.82 -4.75 -14.00
N PRO A 363 -21.83 -5.58 -13.68
CA PRO A 363 -22.10 -5.98 -12.31
C PRO A 363 -20.98 -6.86 -11.77
N VAL A 364 -20.39 -6.44 -10.67
CA VAL A 364 -19.21 -7.04 -10.06
C VAL A 364 -19.42 -7.25 -8.57
N ILE A 365 -18.73 -8.25 -8.01
CA ILE A 365 -18.62 -8.49 -6.58
C ILE A 365 -17.13 -8.42 -6.25
N ASP A 366 -16.76 -7.46 -5.41
CA ASP A 366 -15.38 -7.23 -5.01
C ASP A 366 -15.12 -7.91 -3.66
N LEU A 367 -14.10 -8.77 -3.63
CA LEU A 367 -13.60 -9.43 -2.44
C LEU A 367 -12.17 -8.97 -2.14
N PHE A 368 -11.98 -8.36 -0.98
CA PHE A 368 -10.69 -7.82 -0.53
C PHE A 368 -10.03 -8.76 0.49
N ASP A 369 -8.83 -9.26 0.18
CA ASP A 369 -7.97 -9.97 1.14
C ASP A 369 -7.03 -8.99 1.84
N GLU A 370 -6.96 -9.03 3.17
CA GLU A 370 -6.29 -8.00 3.99
C GLU A 370 -6.81 -6.58 3.72
N SER A 371 -8.14 -6.45 3.79
CA SER A 371 -8.90 -5.21 3.55
C SER A 371 -8.43 -4.00 4.37
N ASP A 372 -7.89 -4.21 5.57
CA ASP A 372 -7.29 -3.16 6.42
C ASP A 372 -6.05 -2.52 5.80
N GLU A 373 -5.23 -3.30 5.08
CA GLU A 373 -4.07 -2.76 4.38
C GLU A 373 -4.44 -2.30 2.96
N LEU A 374 -5.32 -3.01 2.25
CA LEU A 374 -5.77 -2.61 0.91
C LEU A 374 -6.54 -1.28 0.92
N MET A 375 -7.38 -1.06 1.93
CA MET A 375 -8.21 0.14 2.06
C MET A 375 -7.66 1.15 3.06
N ARG A 376 -6.34 1.16 3.25
CA ARG A 376 -5.69 2.08 4.18
C ARG A 376 -5.85 3.54 3.74
N HIS A 377 -6.26 4.41 4.66
CA HIS A 377 -6.49 5.85 4.39
C HIS A 377 -5.28 6.60 3.82
N LYS A 378 -4.07 6.10 4.05
CA LYS A 378 -2.81 6.68 3.54
C LYS A 378 -2.54 6.33 2.07
N TYR A 379 -3.17 5.27 1.56
CA TYR A 379 -2.95 4.82 0.20
C TYR A 379 -3.65 5.75 -0.80
N GLN A 380 -2.84 6.36 -1.66
CA GLN A 380 -3.29 7.25 -2.73
C GLN A 380 -2.45 7.00 -3.98
N LEU A 381 -3.13 6.80 -5.11
CA LEU A 381 -2.54 6.72 -6.44
C LEU A 381 -2.75 8.05 -7.15
N VAL A 382 -1.68 8.68 -7.63
CA VAL A 382 -1.73 10.03 -8.22
C VAL A 382 -1.23 10.00 -9.66
N TYR A 383 -2.06 10.45 -10.59
CA TYR A 383 -1.70 10.65 -12.00
C TYR A 383 -1.49 12.13 -12.29
N ALA A 384 -0.25 12.49 -12.57
CA ALA A 384 0.15 13.83 -13.00
C ALA A 384 -0.20 14.08 -14.47
N LEU A 385 -1.03 15.08 -14.78
CA LEU A 385 -1.47 15.42 -16.13
C LEU A 385 -0.86 16.73 -16.62
N GLY A 386 -0.51 16.78 -17.91
CA GLY A 386 0.06 17.95 -18.57
C GLY A 386 1.59 17.93 -18.66
N THR A 387 2.17 19.06 -19.06
CA THR A 387 3.62 19.23 -19.12
C THR A 387 4.18 19.64 -17.74
N PRO A 388 5.38 19.18 -17.36
CA PRO A 388 6.04 19.67 -16.16
C PRO A 388 6.21 21.19 -16.23
N MET A 389 5.81 21.89 -15.17
CA MET A 389 5.93 23.32 -15.00
C MET A 389 6.70 23.64 -13.71
N ALA A 390 7.42 24.76 -13.71
CA ALA A 390 8.13 25.21 -12.54
C ALA A 390 7.18 25.47 -11.36
N LEU A 391 7.64 25.17 -10.14
CA LEU A 391 6.91 25.47 -8.92
C LEU A 391 6.59 26.97 -8.85
N PRO A 392 5.32 27.38 -8.67
CA PRO A 392 4.94 28.79 -8.54
C PRO A 392 5.69 29.46 -7.38
N SER A 393 6.36 30.58 -7.69
CA SER A 393 7.25 31.30 -6.77
C SER A 393 8.27 30.40 -6.05
N GLY A 394 8.79 29.38 -6.74
CA GLY A 394 9.77 28.43 -6.20
C GLY A 394 10.94 29.12 -5.47
N PRO A 395 11.68 30.04 -6.11
CA PRO A 395 12.78 30.79 -5.48
C PRO A 395 12.42 31.42 -4.14
N THR A 396 11.20 31.95 -4.04
CA THR A 396 10.64 32.57 -2.83
C THR A 396 10.39 31.54 -1.73
N ARG A 397 9.80 30.39 -2.07
CA ARG A 397 9.49 29.31 -1.13
C ARG A 397 10.74 28.70 -0.48
N TRP A 398 11.71 28.26 -1.29
CA TRP A 398 12.93 27.69 -0.72
C TRP A 398 13.86 28.73 -0.12
N GLY A 399 13.84 29.97 -0.64
CA GLY A 399 14.52 31.11 -0.01
C GLY A 399 14.01 31.36 1.40
N ALA A 400 12.68 31.38 1.61
CA ALA A 400 12.07 31.51 2.92
C ALA A 400 12.40 30.33 3.84
N ALA A 401 12.34 29.10 3.33
CA ALA A 401 12.69 27.91 4.10
C ALA A 401 14.17 27.94 4.55
N HIS A 402 15.10 28.22 3.65
CA HIS A 402 16.54 28.34 3.96
C HIS A 402 16.82 29.49 4.92
N ALA A 403 16.13 30.62 4.80
CA ALA A 403 16.27 31.75 5.72
C ALA A 403 15.87 31.38 7.16
N LEU A 404 14.74 30.68 7.32
CA LEU A 404 14.29 30.22 8.63
C LEU A 404 15.20 29.14 9.21
N LEU A 405 15.68 28.20 8.39
CA LEU A 405 16.64 27.18 8.82
C LEU A 405 17.99 27.82 9.19
N LEU A 406 18.49 28.79 8.43
CA LEU A 406 19.70 29.55 8.78
C LEU A 406 19.55 30.29 10.11
N MET A 407 18.37 30.84 10.42
CA MET A 407 18.08 31.43 11.72
C MET A 407 18.21 30.39 12.85
N ILE A 408 17.63 29.21 12.67
CA ILE A 408 17.73 28.09 13.63
C ILE A 408 19.20 27.69 13.85
N HIS A 409 19.97 27.61 12.77
CA HIS A 409 21.39 27.30 12.81
C HIS A 409 22.21 28.36 13.58
N ARG A 410 21.89 29.65 13.43
CA ARG A 410 22.61 30.75 14.08
C ARG A 410 22.29 30.90 15.58
N ASN A 411 21.06 30.60 16.01
CA ASN A 411 20.63 30.82 17.40
C ASN A 411 19.94 29.60 18.05
N PRO A 412 20.59 28.42 18.10
CA PRO A 412 19.98 27.22 18.67
C PRO A 412 19.64 27.39 20.17
N LEU A 413 20.42 28.18 20.91
CA LEU A 413 20.24 28.40 22.35
C LEU A 413 19.00 29.25 22.68
N GLN A 414 18.67 30.22 21.83
CA GLN A 414 17.49 31.06 22.03
C GLN A 414 16.20 30.26 21.83
N ILE A 415 16.18 29.42 20.78
CA ILE A 415 15.07 28.49 20.51
C ILE A 415 14.92 27.49 21.65
N ALA A 416 16.03 26.90 22.12
CA ALA A 416 16.02 26.01 23.28
C ALA A 416 15.50 26.71 24.54
N GLY A 417 15.85 27.99 24.75
CA GLY A 417 15.34 28.79 25.86
C GLY A 417 13.84 29.06 25.81
N ILE A 418 13.27 29.28 24.62
CA ILE A 418 11.83 29.47 24.43
C ILE A 418 11.07 28.16 24.71
N LEU A 419 11.59 27.04 24.19
CA LEU A 419 11.04 25.70 24.43
C LEU A 419 11.08 25.31 25.92
N ALA A 420 12.14 25.70 26.63
CA ALA A 420 12.28 25.46 28.05
C ALA A 420 11.27 26.27 28.90
N LYS A 421 11.03 27.54 28.55
CA LYS A 421 10.08 28.42 29.26
C LYS A 421 8.63 27.95 29.16
N GLN A 422 8.24 27.32 28.05
CA GLN A 422 6.88 26.84 27.81
C GLN A 422 6.62 25.41 28.33
N GLY A 423 7.56 24.83 29.10
CA GLY A 423 7.36 23.53 29.75
C GLY A 423 7.40 22.31 28.82
N VAL A 424 7.77 22.49 27.54
CA VAL A 424 7.95 21.42 26.55
C VAL A 424 9.14 20.53 26.92
N CYS A 425 10.15 21.10 27.59
CA CYS A 425 11.35 20.40 28.04
C CYS A 425 11.22 19.85 29.48
N LYS A 426 10.34 18.89 29.72
CA LYS A 426 10.28 18.16 31.02
C LYS A 426 10.65 16.69 30.86
N ARG A 427 11.93 16.41 30.56
CA ARG A 427 12.62 15.19 31.03
C ARG A 427 14.08 15.52 31.34
N ARG A 428 14.56 14.85 32.40
CA ARG A 428 15.75 15.11 33.22
C ARG A 428 17.05 15.33 32.44
N GLU A 429 17.85 16.26 32.96
CA GLU A 429 19.32 16.35 32.79
C GLU A 429 19.84 16.37 31.36
N THR A 430 19.29 17.25 30.54
CA THR A 430 19.91 17.97 29.41
C THR A 430 18.77 18.79 28.80
N PRO A 431 18.98 20.04 28.36
CA PRO A 431 17.92 20.83 27.74
C PRO A 431 17.36 20.04 26.55
N ALA A 432 16.14 19.53 26.69
CA ALA A 432 15.55 18.65 25.71
C ALA A 432 15.52 19.35 24.35
N VAL A 433 16.04 18.65 23.35
CA VAL A 433 16.07 19.01 21.92
C VAL A 433 17.14 20.03 21.51
N VAL A 434 18.37 19.76 21.90
CA VAL A 434 19.48 19.55 20.96
C VAL A 434 20.01 18.21 21.42
N THR A 435 20.29 17.23 20.55
CA THR A 435 21.16 16.12 20.98
C THR A 435 22.54 16.71 21.26
N ALA A 436 22.75 17.43 22.35
CA ALA A 436 24.08 17.74 22.87
C ALA A 436 24.64 16.45 23.48
N GLY A 437 24.76 15.41 22.65
CA GLY A 437 25.53 14.23 22.94
C GLY A 437 26.97 14.51 22.55
N CYS A 438 27.73 15.11 23.46
CA CYS A 438 29.17 14.92 23.46
C CYS A 438 29.43 13.42 23.64
N ARG A 439 29.78 12.71 22.56
CA ARG A 439 30.71 11.59 22.65
C ARG A 439 32.03 12.09 22.10
N ALA A 440 32.85 12.64 22.97
CA ALA A 440 34.28 12.66 22.75
C ALA A 440 34.77 11.21 22.93
N THR A 441 35.18 10.56 21.85
CA THR A 441 36.16 9.48 21.97
C THR A 441 37.41 9.94 21.24
N VAL A 442 38.46 9.97 22.05
CA VAL A 442 39.85 10.30 21.77
C VAL A 442 40.32 9.67 20.47
N ASP A 443 41.11 10.44 19.71
CA ASP A 443 41.82 9.94 18.54
C ASP A 443 42.71 8.73 18.88
N GLU A 444 42.85 7.88 17.86
CA GLU A 444 43.96 6.94 17.63
C GLU A 444 44.10 5.76 18.60
N HIS A 445 43.37 4.67 18.31
CA HIS A 445 43.92 3.34 17.94
C HIS A 445 42.80 2.25 17.92
N GLY A 446 42.49 1.74 16.72
CA GLY A 446 41.94 0.40 16.42
C GLY A 446 40.56 -0.04 16.98
N ASP A 447 39.52 -0.10 16.13
CA ASP A 447 38.82 -1.34 15.68
C ASP A 447 37.59 -1.01 14.79
N PRO A 448 37.12 -1.91 13.89
CA PRO A 448 36.06 -1.66 12.92
C PRO A 448 34.68 -2.04 13.49
N GLY A 449 33.87 -1.05 13.85
CA GLY A 449 32.49 -1.27 14.28
C GLY A 449 31.64 -0.02 14.05
N GLY A 450 30.55 -0.16 13.29
CA GLY A 450 29.76 0.93 12.74
C GLY A 450 29.20 1.97 13.71
N GLY A 451 29.05 3.19 13.19
CA GLY A 451 28.43 4.34 13.85
C GLY A 451 29.14 5.63 13.49
N SER A 452 28.89 6.16 12.29
CA SER A 452 29.49 7.42 11.82
C SER A 452 28.89 8.63 12.56
N SER A 453 29.40 8.99 13.73
CA SER A 453 29.12 10.29 14.36
C SER A 453 30.32 11.22 14.18
N PHE A 454 30.23 12.13 13.21
CA PHE A 454 31.25 13.14 12.95
C PHE A 454 31.24 14.25 14.04
N PRO A 455 32.39 14.86 14.35
CA PRO A 455 32.46 16.01 15.26
C PRO A 455 31.65 17.21 14.73
N ARG A 456 30.96 17.92 15.63
CA ARG A 456 30.06 19.05 15.29
C ARG A 456 30.83 20.36 15.21
N TYR A 457 30.85 20.94 14.02
CA TYR A 457 31.49 22.22 13.73
C TYR A 457 30.44 23.32 13.56
N LYS A 458 30.84 24.58 13.74
CA LYS A 458 30.00 25.78 13.59
C LYS A 458 29.28 25.87 12.24
N GLU A 459 29.82 25.22 11.21
CA GLU A 459 29.29 25.16 9.84
C GLU A 459 28.13 24.17 9.65
N ALA A 460 27.93 23.22 10.57
CA ALA A 460 26.94 22.15 10.46
C ALA A 460 25.62 22.51 11.16
N PHE A 461 24.49 22.11 10.56
CA PHE A 461 23.17 22.35 11.12
C PHE A 461 22.96 21.57 12.43
N PRO A 462 22.37 22.18 13.49
CA PRO A 462 22.11 21.47 14.74
C PRO A 462 21.02 20.40 14.55
N GLU A 463 21.22 19.20 15.11
CA GLU A 463 20.17 18.19 15.21
C GLU A 463 19.09 18.64 16.20
N LEU A 464 18.12 19.39 15.67
CA LEU A 464 16.91 19.84 16.36
C LEU A 464 15.73 18.95 15.94
N ARG A 465 15.08 18.31 16.91
CA ARG A 465 13.86 17.53 16.68
C ARG A 465 12.78 17.79 17.73
N LEU A 466 11.74 18.50 17.35
CA LEU A 466 10.63 18.78 18.25
C LEU A 466 9.88 17.47 18.60
N LEU A 467 9.57 17.29 19.87
CA LEU A 467 8.76 16.14 20.32
C LEU A 467 7.30 16.59 20.43
N ASP A 468 6.41 15.81 19.83
CA ASP A 468 4.98 16.04 19.92
C ASP A 468 4.50 15.93 21.38
N GLY A 469 3.69 16.89 21.81
CA GLY A 469 3.23 17.01 23.19
C GLY A 469 2.20 18.12 23.38
N LYS A 470 1.40 18.03 24.45
CA LYS A 470 0.28 18.95 24.74
C LYS A 470 0.67 20.44 24.79
N HIS A 471 1.94 20.74 25.07
CA HIS A 471 2.48 22.09 25.20
C HIS A 471 3.07 22.65 23.89
N LEU A 472 3.27 21.82 22.87
CA LEU A 472 3.86 22.24 21.60
C LEU A 472 2.97 23.23 20.83
N PRO A 473 1.64 23.03 20.71
CA PRO A 473 0.78 24.01 20.04
C PRO A 473 0.82 25.40 20.69
N GLN A 474 0.95 25.46 22.02
CA GLN A 474 1.08 26.72 22.77
C GLN A 474 2.45 27.39 22.58
N ALA A 475 3.48 26.60 22.29
CA ALA A 475 4.83 27.10 22.04
C ALA A 475 5.04 27.53 20.58
N VAL A 476 4.30 26.97 19.63
CA VAL A 476 4.42 27.26 18.19
C VAL A 476 4.23 28.75 17.90
N ASP A 477 3.23 29.40 18.48
CA ASP A 477 2.97 30.84 18.24
C ASP A 477 4.14 31.70 18.73
N ALA A 478 4.63 31.44 19.94
CA ALA A 478 5.77 32.13 20.51
C ALA A 478 7.09 31.86 19.74
N LEU A 479 7.25 30.66 19.20
CA LEU A 479 8.38 30.30 18.35
C LEU A 479 8.32 31.00 16.99
N SER A 480 7.13 31.04 16.37
CA SER A 480 6.88 31.75 15.12
C SER A 480 7.17 33.25 15.25
N GLU A 481 6.76 33.86 16.37
CA GLU A 481 7.04 35.27 16.67
C GLU A 481 8.55 35.52 16.89
N ALA A 482 9.21 34.65 17.65
CA ALA A 482 10.66 34.75 17.85
C ALA A 482 11.43 34.57 16.54
N ALA A 483 10.99 33.65 15.68
CA ALA A 483 11.61 33.37 14.40
C ALA A 483 11.57 34.58 13.47
N ILE A 484 10.42 35.26 13.33
CA ILE A 484 10.30 36.45 12.48
C ILE A 484 11.07 37.63 13.06
N ARG A 485 11.06 37.84 14.38
CA ARG A 485 11.83 38.91 15.03
C ARG A 485 13.33 38.75 14.82
N GLU A 486 13.85 37.53 14.89
CA GLU A 486 15.27 37.27 14.61
C GLU A 486 15.60 37.47 13.13
N LEU A 487 14.70 37.07 12.23
CA LEU A 487 14.86 37.31 10.79
C LEU A 487 14.91 38.81 10.48
N LEU A 488 14.08 39.62 11.14
CA LEU A 488 14.08 41.08 11.03
C LEU A 488 15.36 41.72 11.57
N ALA A 489 15.92 41.16 12.66
CA ALA A 489 17.15 41.66 13.26
C ALA A 489 18.40 41.35 12.41
N ARG A 490 18.43 40.19 11.75
CA ARG A 490 19.57 39.73 10.93
C ARG A 490 19.10 39.07 9.63
N PRO A 491 18.57 39.85 8.67
CA PRO A 491 18.04 39.29 7.44
C PRO A 491 19.15 38.69 6.57
N PRO A 492 18.97 37.46 6.04
CA PRO A 492 19.79 36.92 4.96
C PRO A 492 19.69 37.78 3.69
N ASP A 493 20.63 37.64 2.75
CA ASP A 493 20.73 38.47 1.53
C ASP A 493 19.41 38.65 0.78
N ARG A 494 18.63 37.57 0.61
CA ARG A 494 17.32 37.62 -0.07
C ARG A 494 16.32 38.52 0.66
N PHE A 495 16.35 38.51 1.99
CA PHE A 495 15.45 39.27 2.85
C PHE A 495 16.06 40.59 3.32
N TRP A 496 17.19 41.03 2.73
CA TRP A 496 17.88 42.23 3.18
C TRP A 496 16.99 43.49 3.15
N TRP A 497 15.99 43.51 2.25
CA TRP A 497 14.99 44.57 2.20
C TRP A 497 14.25 44.77 3.53
N LEU A 498 14.08 43.73 4.36
CA LEU A 498 13.48 43.85 5.70
C LEU A 498 14.25 44.82 6.61
N SER A 499 15.57 44.97 6.42
CA SER A 499 16.39 45.92 7.18
C SER A 499 16.12 47.39 6.84
N ARG A 500 15.46 47.65 5.70
CA ARG A 500 15.15 49.00 5.19
C ARG A 500 13.72 49.44 5.47
N VAL A 501 12.90 48.56 6.02
CA VAL A 501 11.49 48.82 6.31
C VAL A 501 11.37 49.65 7.60
N SER A 502 10.42 50.59 7.63
CA SER A 502 10.17 51.42 8.83
C SER A 502 9.64 50.57 9.99
N SER A 503 9.95 50.97 11.23
CA SER A 503 9.48 50.27 12.43
C SER A 503 7.95 50.11 12.48
N ALA A 504 7.19 51.08 11.97
CA ALA A 504 5.74 51.03 11.90
C ALA A 504 5.21 49.90 11.00
N VAL A 505 5.94 49.54 9.94
CA VAL A 505 5.59 48.44 9.05
C VAL A 505 6.10 47.11 9.62
N THR A 506 7.27 47.08 10.26
CA THR A 506 7.80 45.90 10.95
C THR A 506 6.85 45.37 12.03
N GLU A 507 6.25 46.25 12.83
CA GLU A 507 5.25 45.88 13.86
C GLU A 507 3.95 45.30 13.26
N ARG A 508 3.67 45.54 11.97
CA ARG A 508 2.55 44.90 11.25
C ARG A 508 2.95 43.56 10.62
N ILE A 509 4.22 43.39 10.23
CA ILE A 509 4.73 42.15 9.61
C ILE A 509 4.73 40.99 10.62
N VAL A 510 5.16 41.24 11.87
CA VAL A 510 5.27 40.21 12.90
C VAL A 510 3.94 39.45 13.13
N PRO A 511 2.82 40.11 13.49
CA PRO A 511 1.55 39.40 13.68
C PRO A 511 1.05 38.77 12.37
N PHE A 512 1.27 39.40 11.22
CA PHE A 512 0.85 38.85 9.93
C PHE A 512 1.57 37.54 9.55
N VAL A 513 2.85 37.39 9.88
CA VAL A 513 3.63 36.19 9.55
C VAL A 513 3.49 35.08 10.60
N SER A 514 3.26 35.46 11.87
CA SER A 514 3.20 34.52 12.99
C SER A 514 1.81 33.98 13.29
N ASP A 515 0.74 34.75 13.01
CA ASP A 515 -0.65 34.37 13.31
C ASP A 515 -1.43 34.08 12.02
N ALA A 516 -2.02 32.89 11.94
CA ALA A 516 -2.82 32.45 10.79
C ALA A 516 -4.14 33.21 10.65
N THR A 517 -4.65 33.81 11.73
CA THR A 517 -5.93 34.53 11.77
C THR A 517 -5.82 36.01 11.42
N CYS A 518 -4.62 36.57 11.41
CA CYS A 518 -4.39 37.99 11.12
C CYS A 518 -4.64 38.28 9.63
N GLU A 519 -5.53 39.23 9.30
CA GLU A 519 -5.79 39.64 7.92
C GLU A 519 -4.68 40.56 7.35
N ASP A 520 -4.63 40.72 6.02
CA ASP A 520 -3.72 41.64 5.34
C ASP A 520 -4.12 43.09 5.67
N ALA A 521 -3.52 43.64 6.73
CA ALA A 521 -3.77 44.97 7.28
C ALA A 521 -3.22 46.11 6.38
N GLY A 522 -3.46 46.03 5.07
CA GLY A 522 -2.95 46.95 4.05
C GLY A 522 -1.44 46.82 3.83
N LEU A 523 -0.82 45.68 4.18
CA LEU A 523 0.62 45.49 4.01
C LEU A 523 1.00 45.52 2.53
N ARG A 524 0.11 45.06 1.65
CA ARG A 524 0.32 45.09 0.20
C ARG A 524 0.52 46.50 -0.35
N GLU A 525 -0.20 47.49 0.18
CA GLU A 525 -0.11 48.89 -0.25
C GLU A 525 1.12 49.60 0.35
N LEU A 526 1.60 49.12 1.50
CA LEU A 526 2.75 49.67 2.21
C LEU A 526 4.10 49.11 1.67
N LEU A 527 4.06 47.98 0.97
CA LEU A 527 5.24 47.36 0.36
C LEU A 527 5.40 47.88 -1.06
N GLU A 528 6.55 48.51 -1.34
CA GLU A 528 6.85 49.14 -2.63
C GLU A 528 6.96 48.15 -3.81
N ARG A 529 7.05 46.84 -3.53
CA ARG A 529 7.24 45.77 -4.52
C ARG A 529 6.42 44.54 -4.19
N ASP A 530 5.76 43.97 -5.20
CA ASP A 530 4.99 42.72 -5.06
C ASP A 530 5.88 41.53 -4.65
N GLU A 531 7.16 41.50 -5.05
CA GLU A 531 8.13 40.46 -4.67
C GLU A 531 8.29 40.34 -3.14
N TYR A 532 8.20 41.46 -2.42
CA TYR A 532 8.30 41.47 -0.95
C TYR A 532 7.07 40.86 -0.30
N MET A 533 5.90 41.03 -0.92
CA MET A 533 4.68 40.37 -0.46
C MET A 533 4.75 38.86 -0.69
N GLU A 534 5.28 38.40 -1.83
CA GLU A 534 5.49 36.97 -2.05
C GLU A 534 6.41 36.34 -0.99
N ASP A 535 7.51 37.02 -0.66
CA ASP A 535 8.46 36.60 0.39
C ASP A 535 7.77 36.52 1.77
N LEU A 536 6.92 37.48 2.13
CA LEU A 536 6.15 37.46 3.38
C LEU A 536 5.08 36.36 3.40
N LEU A 537 4.38 36.13 2.29
CA LEU A 537 3.39 35.07 2.18
C LEU A 537 4.05 33.68 2.29
N ALA A 538 5.25 33.51 1.72
CA ALA A 538 6.04 32.29 1.90
C ALA A 538 6.43 32.07 3.37
N LEU A 539 6.92 33.12 4.06
CA LEU A 539 7.22 33.05 5.49
C LEU A 539 5.98 32.74 6.34
N ARG A 540 4.84 33.36 6.03
CA ARG A 540 3.55 33.11 6.71
C ARG A 540 3.11 31.65 6.53
N GLY A 541 3.21 31.11 5.32
CA GLY A 541 2.93 29.70 5.04
C GLY A 541 3.76 28.75 5.91
N LEU A 542 5.03 29.08 6.12
CA LEU A 542 5.95 28.26 6.91
C LEU A 542 5.74 28.37 8.43
N LEU A 543 5.47 29.58 8.93
CA LEU A 543 5.38 29.87 10.37
C LEU A 543 3.94 29.79 10.89
N ALA A 544 3.04 30.64 10.41
CA ALA A 544 1.66 30.72 10.90
C ALA A 544 0.86 29.42 10.71
N HIS A 545 1.08 28.72 9.59
CA HIS A 545 0.42 27.43 9.32
C HIS A 545 1.21 26.21 9.85
N GLY A 546 2.31 26.45 10.56
CA GLY A 546 3.06 25.41 11.28
C GLY A 546 3.81 24.38 10.42
N VAL A 547 4.00 24.65 9.12
CA VAL A 547 4.69 23.71 8.20
C VAL A 547 6.13 23.46 8.63
N LEU A 548 6.88 24.52 8.98
CA LEU A 548 8.26 24.40 9.46
C LEU A 548 8.34 23.53 10.72
N TRP A 549 7.45 23.80 11.68
CA TRP A 549 7.41 23.10 12.96
C TRP A 549 7.04 21.63 12.80
N HIS A 550 6.08 21.33 11.92
CA HIS A 550 5.73 19.96 11.57
C HIS A 550 6.93 19.19 11.00
N CYS A 551 7.67 19.78 10.05
CA CYS A 551 8.86 19.14 9.49
C CYS A 551 9.95 18.88 10.53
N LEU A 552 10.12 19.75 11.52
CA LEU A 552 11.08 19.59 12.63
C LEU A 552 10.65 18.52 13.65
N MET A 553 9.42 18.00 13.61
CA MET A 553 9.01 16.89 14.46
C MET A 553 9.42 15.52 13.88
N LEU A 554 9.56 15.45 12.56
CA LEU A 554 9.86 14.22 11.85
C LEU A 554 11.31 13.77 12.09
N ARG A 555 11.51 12.45 12.07
CA ARG A 555 12.79 11.80 12.29
C ARG A 555 13.48 11.46 10.97
N HIS A 556 14.68 12.02 10.77
CA HIS A 556 15.54 11.69 9.65
C HIS A 556 15.96 10.21 9.68
N ARG A 557 16.01 9.58 8.50
CA ARG A 557 16.24 8.15 8.21
C ARG A 557 15.25 7.16 8.82
N VAL A 558 14.15 7.64 9.39
CA VAL A 558 13.06 6.77 9.88
C VAL A 558 11.72 7.18 9.26
N GLU A 559 11.44 8.48 9.21
CA GLU A 559 10.22 9.02 8.60
C GLU A 559 10.52 9.68 7.25
N TYR A 560 11.69 10.29 7.10
CA TYR A 560 12.13 10.92 5.85
C TYR A 560 13.65 10.83 5.65
N GLY A 561 14.12 10.96 4.42
CA GLY A 561 15.56 11.04 4.10
C GLY A 561 15.80 11.06 2.60
N ILE A 562 17.06 11.14 2.19
CA ILE A 562 17.44 11.09 0.76
C ILE A 562 17.72 9.63 0.39
N ASP A 563 17.16 9.17 -0.73
CA ASP A 563 17.50 7.86 -1.30
C ASP A 563 18.89 7.93 -1.94
N ARG A 564 19.87 7.31 -1.28
CA ARG A 564 21.27 7.21 -1.74
C ARG A 564 21.53 5.89 -2.49
N GLY A 565 20.52 5.05 -2.70
CA GLY A 565 20.66 3.77 -3.39
C GLY A 565 20.99 3.90 -4.89
N GLU A 566 21.45 2.80 -5.48
CA GLU A 566 21.80 2.73 -6.91
C GLU A 566 20.60 2.98 -7.85
N THR A 567 19.38 2.74 -7.36
CA THR A 567 18.11 2.89 -8.09
C THR A 567 17.43 4.24 -7.87
N LYS A 568 18.13 5.25 -7.32
CA LYS A 568 17.56 6.56 -7.00
C LYS A 568 16.94 7.22 -8.23
N ARG A 569 15.69 7.70 -8.08
CA ARG A 569 14.95 8.41 -9.14
C ARG A 569 14.96 9.93 -9.00
N LYS A 570 14.99 10.43 -7.76
CA LYS A 570 14.95 11.86 -7.45
C LYS A 570 15.94 12.21 -6.34
N GLN A 571 16.39 13.46 -6.33
CA GLN A 571 17.28 14.02 -5.30
C GLN A 571 16.50 14.71 -4.16
N LEU A 572 15.18 14.54 -4.06
CA LEU A 572 14.36 15.05 -2.96
C LEU A 572 14.30 14.07 -1.78
N ALA A 573 13.94 14.59 -0.60
CA ALA A 573 13.57 13.75 0.52
C ALA A 573 12.34 12.91 0.20
N VAL A 574 12.43 11.61 0.48
CA VAL A 574 11.35 10.63 0.35
C VAL A 574 10.94 10.12 1.73
N PRO A 575 9.68 9.68 1.91
CA PRO A 575 9.26 8.98 3.11
C PRO A 575 10.00 7.65 3.29
N PHE A 576 10.25 7.26 4.54
CA PHE A 576 10.90 5.98 4.88
C PHE A 576 9.84 4.99 5.40
N ARG A 577 9.97 3.72 5.00
CA ARG A 577 9.04 2.64 5.43
C ARG A 577 9.49 2.01 6.75
N ALA A 578 10.79 2.00 6.97
CA ALA A 578 11.48 1.54 8.17
C ALA A 578 12.78 2.32 8.31
N SER A 579 13.52 2.11 9.41
CA SER A 579 14.85 2.70 9.58
C SER A 579 15.71 2.38 8.35
N ASP A 580 16.32 3.43 7.79
CA ASP A 580 17.25 3.35 6.66
C ASP A 580 16.66 2.71 5.38
N THR A 581 15.32 2.60 5.30
CA THR A 581 14.62 1.97 4.17
C THR A 581 13.73 3.00 3.46
N PRO A 582 14.22 3.67 2.40
CA PRO A 582 13.45 4.68 1.66
C PRO A 582 12.29 4.04 0.89
N SER A 583 11.18 4.78 0.75
CA SER A 583 10.07 4.39 -0.12
C SER A 583 10.31 4.90 -1.54
N HIS A 584 10.85 4.06 -2.42
CA HIS A 584 11.30 4.45 -3.77
C HIS A 584 10.25 5.09 -4.69
N ARG A 585 8.94 4.93 -4.41
CA ARG A 585 7.83 5.46 -5.22
C ARG A 585 7.02 6.56 -4.53
N SER A 586 7.35 6.91 -3.28
CA SER A 586 6.57 7.86 -2.49
C SER A 586 7.23 9.23 -2.47
N GLU A 587 6.41 10.28 -2.52
CA GLU A 587 6.84 11.67 -2.44
C GLU A 587 5.96 12.42 -1.44
N PHE A 588 6.47 13.51 -0.86
CA PHE A 588 5.66 14.38 -0.02
C PHE A 588 4.71 15.21 -0.88
N GLY A 589 3.40 15.13 -0.59
CA GLY A 589 2.38 15.84 -1.37
C GLY A 589 2.46 17.36 -1.27
N HIS A 590 2.88 17.89 -0.11
CA HIS A 590 3.03 19.33 0.13
C HIS A 590 4.43 19.80 -0.30
N PRO A 591 4.55 20.76 -1.24
CA PRO A 591 5.85 21.18 -1.79
C PRO A 591 6.76 21.79 -0.72
N ASP A 592 6.22 22.63 0.17
CA ASP A 592 7.04 23.27 1.20
C ASP A 592 7.59 22.25 2.23
N CYS A 593 6.83 21.19 2.56
CA CYS A 593 7.35 20.09 3.36
C CYS A 593 8.48 19.36 2.63
N ALA A 594 8.32 19.09 1.32
CA ALA A 594 9.36 18.45 0.52
C ALA A 594 10.65 19.30 0.51
N ILE A 595 10.54 20.63 0.35
CA ILE A 595 11.68 21.55 0.36
C ILE A 595 12.40 21.53 1.72
N ILE A 596 11.66 21.66 2.83
CA ILE A 596 12.25 21.70 4.18
C ILE A 596 12.89 20.36 4.53
N LEU A 597 12.19 19.24 4.30
CA LEU A 597 12.70 17.90 4.61
C LEU A 597 13.89 17.54 3.73
N THR A 598 13.91 17.96 2.46
CA THR A 598 15.08 17.82 1.59
C THR A 598 16.25 18.63 2.15
N SER A 599 16.02 19.87 2.56
CA SER A 599 17.05 20.73 3.13
C SER A 599 17.64 20.14 4.42
N LEU A 600 16.77 19.69 5.34
CA LEU A 600 17.19 19.03 6.58
C LEU A 600 17.95 17.73 6.31
N ALA A 601 17.49 16.89 5.38
CA ALA A 601 18.17 15.64 5.04
C ALA A 601 19.58 15.91 4.48
N TYR A 602 19.74 16.91 3.60
CA TYR A 602 21.06 17.29 3.10
C TYR A 602 21.95 17.92 4.17
N TYR A 603 21.39 18.68 5.12
CA TYR A 603 22.16 19.19 6.25
C TYR A 603 22.69 18.08 7.17
N PHE A 604 21.91 17.02 7.38
CA PHE A 604 22.30 15.89 8.23
C PHE A 604 23.21 14.89 7.50
N ASP A 605 22.93 14.59 6.24
CA ASP A 605 23.71 13.63 5.45
C ASP A 605 24.99 14.25 4.85
N GLY A 606 24.98 15.55 4.58
CA GLY A 606 26.02 16.24 3.81
C GLY A 606 25.99 15.95 2.31
N LEU A 607 26.82 16.66 1.56
CA LEU A 607 27.00 16.45 0.12
C LEU A 607 27.92 15.26 -0.16
N SER A 608 27.57 14.44 -1.13
CA SER A 608 28.50 13.46 -1.72
C SER A 608 29.58 14.17 -2.53
N TYR A 609 30.69 13.46 -2.80
CA TYR A 609 31.80 13.99 -3.58
C TYR A 609 31.35 14.49 -4.97
N LEU A 610 30.50 13.73 -5.66
CA LEU A 610 29.97 14.08 -6.98
C LEU A 610 29.01 15.29 -6.95
N GLU A 611 28.16 15.38 -5.92
CA GLU A 611 27.27 16.54 -5.74
C GLU A 611 28.09 17.81 -5.47
N MET A 612 29.12 17.72 -4.64
CA MET A 612 30.02 18.85 -4.37
C MET A 612 30.77 19.32 -5.63
N GLN A 613 31.29 18.39 -6.44
CA GLN A 613 31.91 18.73 -7.72
C GLN A 613 30.94 19.46 -8.66
N THR A 614 29.67 19.04 -8.67
CA THR A 614 28.63 19.63 -9.53
C THR A 614 28.22 21.01 -9.01
N ALA A 615 28.10 21.18 -7.70
CA ALA A 615 27.91 22.48 -7.05
C ALA A 615 29.05 23.45 -7.40
N LEU A 616 30.31 22.99 -7.36
CA LEU A 616 31.47 23.81 -7.72
C LEU A 616 31.48 24.21 -9.19
N LYS A 617 31.21 23.27 -10.10
CA LYS A 617 31.07 23.59 -11.53
C LYS A 617 29.99 24.63 -11.79
N THR A 618 28.86 24.52 -11.09
CA THR A 618 27.75 25.47 -11.19
C THR A 618 28.13 26.84 -10.64
N LEU A 619 28.87 26.89 -9.53
CA LEU A 619 29.37 28.13 -8.93
C LEU A 619 30.37 28.85 -9.84
N LEU A 620 31.32 28.14 -10.43
CA LEU A 620 32.33 28.72 -11.33
C LEU A 620 31.77 29.11 -12.71
N ALA A 621 30.55 28.67 -13.04
CA ALA A 621 29.84 29.11 -14.24
C ALA A 621 29.09 30.45 -14.05
N LEU A 622 28.98 30.95 -12.82
CA LEU A 622 28.38 32.25 -12.53
C LEU A 622 29.37 33.39 -12.83
N GLY A 623 28.86 34.61 -13.00
CA GLY A 623 29.71 35.79 -13.19
C GLY A 623 30.60 36.07 -11.97
N ASP A 624 31.79 36.63 -12.23
CA ASP A 624 32.88 36.84 -11.25
C ASP A 624 32.43 37.43 -9.90
N ASN A 625 31.53 38.42 -9.92
CA ASN A 625 31.04 39.06 -8.70
C ASN A 625 30.18 38.12 -7.84
N SER A 626 29.28 37.36 -8.47
CA SER A 626 28.41 36.40 -7.78
C SER A 626 29.19 35.20 -7.27
N GLN A 627 30.15 34.72 -8.07
CA GLN A 627 31.08 33.65 -7.68
C GLN A 627 31.84 34.02 -6.40
N ARG A 628 32.46 35.22 -6.36
CA ARG A 628 33.17 35.74 -5.18
C ARG A 628 32.25 35.86 -3.97
N ALA A 629 31.09 36.47 -4.14
CA ALA A 629 30.17 36.72 -3.03
C ALA A 629 29.69 35.41 -2.37
N ILE A 630 29.34 34.40 -3.17
CA ILE A 630 28.82 33.11 -2.68
C ILE A 630 29.95 32.29 -2.05
N TYR A 631 31.10 32.16 -2.73
CA TYR A 631 32.22 31.38 -2.22
C TYR A 631 32.79 31.94 -0.91
N ASN A 632 32.87 33.27 -0.78
CA ASN A 632 33.34 33.90 0.45
C ASN A 632 32.49 33.51 1.66
N LYS A 633 31.19 33.24 1.48
CA LYS A 633 30.33 32.74 2.56
C LYS A 633 30.67 31.30 2.94
N TRP A 634 30.93 30.44 1.94
CA TRP A 634 31.36 29.06 2.17
C TRP A 634 32.67 29.06 2.96
N PHE A 635 33.64 29.84 2.50
CA PHE A 635 34.93 29.98 3.17
C PHE A 635 34.79 30.55 4.59
N ALA A 636 34.07 31.66 4.79
CA ALA A 636 33.94 32.30 6.10
C ALA A 636 33.29 31.42 7.18
N LEU A 637 32.37 30.51 6.80
CA LEU A 637 31.78 29.56 7.75
C LEU A 637 32.71 28.41 8.12
N SER A 638 33.61 28.03 7.22
CA SER A 638 34.53 26.89 7.40
C SER A 638 35.95 27.29 7.81
N GLU A 639 36.27 28.59 7.76
CA GLU A 639 37.61 29.14 7.99
C GLU A 639 38.19 28.73 9.36
N ASP A 640 37.37 28.78 10.41
CA ASP A 640 37.76 28.47 11.80
C ASP A 640 38.30 27.02 11.95
N ARG A 641 37.96 26.11 11.02
CA ARG A 641 38.33 24.69 11.05
C ARG A 641 39.54 24.36 10.17
N MET A 642 39.85 25.20 9.20
CA MET A 642 40.89 24.92 8.21
C MET A 642 42.28 25.03 8.82
N ARG A 643 43.19 24.13 8.40
CA ARG A 643 44.62 24.31 8.66
C ARG A 643 45.12 25.56 7.93
N GLU A 644 46.15 26.22 8.46
CA GLU A 644 46.67 27.46 7.86
C GLU A 644 47.11 27.27 6.39
N THR A 645 47.69 26.12 6.05
CA THR A 645 48.06 25.76 4.67
C THR A 645 46.86 25.66 3.75
N ASP A 646 45.79 25.02 4.23
CA ASP A 646 44.56 24.76 3.47
C ASP A 646 43.77 26.06 3.31
N ARG A 647 43.77 26.90 4.34
CA ARG A 647 43.19 28.25 4.34
C ARG A 647 43.83 29.11 3.26
N ILE A 648 45.15 29.11 3.14
CA ILE A 648 45.87 29.86 2.09
C ILE A 648 45.52 29.34 0.69
N ALA A 649 45.36 28.02 0.54
CA ALA A 649 45.01 27.39 -0.72
C ALA A 649 43.56 27.69 -1.14
N LEU A 650 42.63 27.81 -0.18
CA LEU A 650 41.19 27.94 -0.42
C LEU A 650 40.62 29.35 -0.20
N ASN A 651 41.41 30.34 0.22
CA ASN A 651 40.88 31.67 0.60
C ASN A 651 40.23 32.51 -0.52
N LYS A 652 40.40 32.12 -1.78
CA LYS A 652 39.94 32.90 -2.93
C LYS A 652 39.41 31.98 -4.01
N VAL A 653 38.33 32.39 -4.68
CA VAL A 653 37.70 31.57 -5.72
C VAL A 653 38.59 31.43 -6.95
N GLU A 654 39.42 32.44 -7.23
CA GLU A 654 40.34 32.42 -8.37
C GLU A 654 41.45 31.37 -8.23
N LYS A 655 41.65 30.82 -7.02
CA LYS A 655 42.64 29.78 -6.75
C LYS A 655 42.07 28.36 -6.89
N ILE A 656 40.77 28.24 -7.17
CA ILE A 656 40.10 26.94 -7.23
C ILE A 656 40.30 26.35 -8.62
N ASP A 657 40.89 25.16 -8.66
CA ASP A 657 41.09 24.37 -9.86
C ASP A 657 40.28 23.08 -9.79
N ILE A 658 39.27 22.95 -10.66
CA ILE A 658 38.41 21.76 -10.75
C ILE A 658 39.20 20.57 -11.33
N SER A 659 40.36 20.75 -11.95
CA SER A 659 41.17 19.63 -12.42
C SER A 659 42.02 18.97 -11.33
N ASN A 660 42.17 19.64 -10.18
CA ASN A 660 43.01 19.18 -9.08
C ASN A 660 42.22 18.31 -8.08
N SER A 661 42.38 16.99 -8.16
CA SER A 661 41.68 16.03 -7.28
C SER A 661 41.97 16.25 -5.79
N CYS A 662 43.20 16.63 -5.42
CA CYS A 662 43.57 16.85 -4.02
C CYS A 662 42.87 18.10 -3.45
N GLN A 663 42.78 19.18 -4.24
CA GLN A 663 42.04 20.37 -3.86
C GLN A 663 40.53 20.07 -3.75
N GLN A 664 39.97 19.27 -4.65
CA GLN A 664 38.58 18.84 -4.57
C GLN A 664 38.26 18.00 -3.33
N GLU A 665 39.15 17.08 -2.97
CA GLU A 665 39.02 16.29 -1.74
C GLU A 665 39.08 17.17 -0.49
N LEU A 666 40.00 18.14 -0.43
CA LEU A 666 40.09 19.12 0.65
C LEU A 666 38.81 19.96 0.74
N MET A 667 38.31 20.47 -0.38
CA MET A 667 37.07 21.22 -0.43
C MET A 667 35.87 20.39 0.01
N TRP A 668 35.81 19.11 -0.38
CA TRP A 668 34.76 18.21 0.08
C TRP A 668 34.84 17.98 1.59
N GLN A 669 36.03 17.80 2.16
CA GLN A 669 36.19 17.59 3.61
C GLN A 669 35.70 18.77 4.45
N TYR A 670 35.93 20.01 4.00
CA TYR A 670 35.54 21.21 4.72
C TYR A 670 34.11 21.68 4.39
N TYR A 671 33.69 21.62 3.12
CA TYR A 671 32.41 22.21 2.70
C TYR A 671 31.23 21.24 2.62
N ARG A 672 31.43 19.91 2.72
CA ARG A 672 30.33 18.93 2.57
C ARG A 672 29.16 19.12 3.56
N CYS A 673 29.42 19.64 4.75
CA CYS A 673 28.44 19.87 5.82
C CYS A 673 28.13 21.36 6.01
N ASN A 674 28.69 22.23 5.17
CA ASN A 674 28.51 23.67 5.27
C ASN A 674 27.11 24.05 4.78
N VAL A 675 26.32 24.67 5.66
CA VAL A 675 24.91 25.03 5.37
C VAL A 675 24.79 25.96 4.15
N GLU A 676 25.71 26.89 3.92
CA GLU A 676 25.67 27.79 2.76
C GLU A 676 26.04 27.07 1.45
N THR A 677 26.95 26.10 1.52
CA THR A 677 27.28 25.23 0.37
C THR A 677 26.08 24.35 0.01
N ILE A 678 25.42 23.77 1.00
CA ILE A 678 24.23 22.95 0.82
C ILE A 678 23.05 23.79 0.29
N ASN A 679 22.83 24.99 0.82
CA ASN A 679 21.78 25.90 0.34
C ASN A 679 21.97 26.28 -1.13
N PHE A 680 23.22 26.52 -1.54
CA PHE A 680 23.54 26.80 -2.92
C PHE A 680 23.27 25.58 -3.83
N TRP A 681 23.73 24.40 -3.41
CA TRP A 681 23.47 23.13 -4.12
C TRP A 681 21.97 22.92 -4.32
N LEU A 682 21.19 23.06 -3.26
CA LEU A 682 19.75 22.89 -3.30
C LEU A 682 19.07 23.91 -4.20
N SER A 683 19.41 25.20 -4.07
CA SER A 683 18.74 26.28 -4.79
C SER A 683 19.06 26.33 -6.28
N ASN A 684 20.23 25.83 -6.71
CA ASN A 684 20.69 25.96 -8.11
C ASN A 684 20.71 24.62 -8.86
N CYS A 685 20.85 23.49 -8.18
CA CYS A 685 21.01 22.20 -8.84
C CYS A 685 19.84 21.24 -8.60
N VAL A 686 19.25 21.23 -7.39
CA VAL A 686 18.23 20.24 -7.01
C VAL A 686 16.81 20.80 -7.16
N LEU A 687 16.47 21.80 -6.36
CA LEU A 687 15.08 22.27 -6.20
C LEU A 687 14.46 22.79 -7.51
N PRO A 688 15.16 23.55 -8.37
CA PRO A 688 14.57 24.02 -9.62
C PRO A 688 14.15 22.89 -10.57
N ILE A 689 14.87 21.77 -10.56
CA ILE A 689 14.63 20.63 -11.47
C ILE A 689 13.64 19.66 -10.83
N GLU A 690 13.83 19.36 -9.55
CA GLU A 690 13.12 18.27 -8.87
C GLU A 690 11.76 18.70 -8.27
N THR A 691 11.54 20.01 -8.05
CA THR A 691 10.24 20.52 -7.55
C THR A 691 9.24 20.86 -8.66
N MET A 692 9.56 20.53 -9.91
CA MET A 692 8.65 20.66 -11.04
C MET A 692 7.31 19.98 -10.74
N GLN A 693 6.22 20.69 -11.01
CA GLN A 693 4.87 20.21 -10.77
C GLN A 693 4.12 20.03 -12.08
N TYR A 694 3.02 19.31 -12.01
CA TYR A 694 2.09 19.16 -13.12
C TYR A 694 0.85 20.02 -12.86
N PRO A 695 0.27 20.65 -13.90
CA PRO A 695 -0.84 21.58 -13.75
C PRO A 695 -2.10 20.91 -13.17
N GLN A 696 -2.29 19.61 -13.43
CA GLN A 696 -3.43 18.85 -12.93
C GLN A 696 -2.96 17.51 -12.36
N ARG A 697 -3.68 17.03 -11.35
CA ARG A 697 -3.44 15.72 -10.72
C ARG A 697 -4.78 15.01 -10.55
N LEU A 698 -4.88 13.79 -11.07
CA LEU A 698 -5.98 12.89 -10.74
C LEU A 698 -5.56 12.00 -9.57
N ILE A 699 -6.44 11.82 -8.59
CA ILE A 699 -6.14 11.06 -7.38
C ILE A 699 -7.20 9.98 -7.22
N ALA A 700 -6.75 8.74 -7.02
CA ALA A 700 -7.58 7.64 -6.58
C ALA A 700 -7.11 7.15 -5.21
N ASN A 701 -8.04 6.67 -4.39
CA ASN A 701 -7.79 6.26 -3.01
C ASN A 701 -8.64 5.00 -2.68
N ALA A 702 -8.54 4.53 -1.44
CA ALA A 702 -9.29 3.37 -0.94
C ALA A 702 -10.81 3.43 -1.18
N TRP A 703 -11.41 4.63 -1.17
CA TRP A 703 -12.85 4.78 -1.39
C TRP A 703 -13.24 4.50 -2.85
N HIS A 704 -12.41 4.93 -3.79
CA HIS A 704 -12.57 4.61 -5.20
C HIS A 704 -12.34 3.12 -5.49
N LEU A 705 -11.49 2.46 -4.70
CA LEU A 705 -11.22 1.03 -4.83
C LEU A 705 -12.45 0.20 -4.47
N ALA A 706 -13.12 0.54 -3.36
CA ALA A 706 -14.33 -0.12 -2.92
C ALA A 706 -15.59 0.36 -3.66
N ASP A 707 -15.48 1.36 -4.54
CA ASP A 707 -16.59 1.87 -5.33
C ASP A 707 -16.84 0.99 -6.56
N ASN A 708 -18.07 0.45 -6.63
CA ASN A 708 -18.55 -0.29 -7.77
C ASN A 708 -20.06 -0.08 -7.96
N ALA A 709 -20.54 -0.25 -9.20
CA ALA A 709 -21.93 0.01 -9.57
C ALA A 709 -22.95 -0.82 -8.76
N ALA A 710 -22.55 -1.97 -8.24
CA ALA A 710 -23.43 -2.87 -7.48
C ALA A 710 -23.41 -2.61 -5.96
N LYS A 711 -22.49 -1.75 -5.46
CA LYS A 711 -22.18 -1.56 -4.03
C LYS A 711 -21.92 -2.87 -3.29
N ARG A 712 -21.21 -3.80 -3.94
CA ARG A 712 -20.85 -5.13 -3.40
C ARG A 712 -19.35 -5.21 -3.22
N ALA A 713 -18.87 -4.64 -2.13
CA ALA A 713 -17.47 -4.53 -1.77
C ALA A 713 -17.27 -5.09 -0.36
N GLY A 714 -16.88 -6.36 -0.28
CA GLY A 714 -16.70 -7.10 0.96
C GLY A 714 -15.32 -7.70 1.06
N GLY A 715 -14.98 -8.31 2.18
CA GLY A 715 -13.66 -8.90 2.35
C GLY A 715 -13.35 -9.35 3.76
N PHE A 716 -12.06 -9.53 4.01
CA PHE A 716 -11.57 -9.96 5.31
C PHE A 716 -10.49 -9.03 5.82
N SER A 717 -10.44 -8.83 7.13
CA SER A 717 -9.39 -8.06 7.77
C SER A 717 -8.65 -8.88 8.82
N GLY A 718 -7.34 -8.65 8.95
CA GLY A 718 -6.52 -9.22 10.03
C GLY A 718 -6.66 -8.48 11.35
N THR A 719 -7.00 -7.20 11.31
CA THR A 719 -6.98 -6.30 12.47
C THR A 719 -8.22 -5.41 12.50
N ASN A 720 -8.64 -4.97 13.69
CA ASN A 720 -9.77 -4.04 13.84
C ASN A 720 -9.34 -2.56 13.90
N ASP A 721 -8.06 -2.27 13.69
CA ASP A 721 -7.47 -0.96 14.02
C ASP A 721 -7.99 0.17 13.13
N ASN A 722 -8.39 -0.14 11.89
CA ASN A 722 -8.80 0.86 10.89
C ASN A 722 -10.28 0.78 10.51
N HIS A 723 -11.10 0.01 11.23
CA HIS A 723 -12.49 -0.25 10.81
C HIS A 723 -13.33 1.02 10.65
N ARG A 724 -13.13 2.02 11.52
CA ARG A 724 -13.82 3.33 11.45
C ARG A 724 -13.37 4.21 10.29
N LEU A 725 -12.25 3.88 9.64
CA LEU A 725 -11.66 4.61 8.53
C LEU A 725 -11.92 3.93 7.17
N LEU A 726 -12.57 2.77 7.17
CA LEU A 726 -12.96 2.09 5.95
C LEU A 726 -14.04 2.88 5.18
N PRO A 727 -14.14 2.68 3.86
CA PRO A 727 -15.19 3.31 3.06
C PRO A 727 -16.58 2.98 3.59
N LEU A 728 -17.50 3.96 3.60
CA LEU A 728 -18.87 3.82 4.17
C LEU A 728 -19.72 2.71 3.54
N GLN A 729 -19.36 2.25 2.34
CA GLN A 729 -20.03 1.13 1.67
C GLN A 729 -19.64 -0.24 2.24
N CYS A 730 -18.53 -0.31 2.98
CA CYS A 730 -18.10 -1.52 3.68
C CYS A 730 -18.71 -1.52 5.09
N VAL A 731 -19.42 -2.59 5.43
CA VAL A 731 -19.96 -2.80 6.79
C VAL A 731 -19.05 -3.76 7.52
N VAL A 732 -18.40 -3.31 8.59
CA VAL A 732 -17.52 -4.18 9.38
C VAL A 732 -18.36 -5.00 10.33
N VAL A 733 -18.08 -6.31 10.37
CA VAL A 733 -18.75 -7.28 11.22
C VAL A 733 -17.68 -8.08 11.97
N ASP A 734 -17.79 -8.07 13.29
CA ASP A 734 -16.91 -8.80 14.22
C ASP A 734 -17.24 -10.30 14.30
#